data_AF-A0A956KVT4-F1
#
_entry.id   AF-A0A956KVT4-F1
#
_cell.length_a   1.000
_cell.length_b   1.000
_cell.length_c   1.000
_cell.angle_alpha   90.00
_cell.angle_beta   90.00
_cell.angle_gamma   90.00
#
_symmetry.space_group_name_H-M   'P 1'
#
loop_
_entity.id
_entity.type
_entity.pdbx_description
1 polymer ?
#
loop_
_entity_poly.entity_id
_entity_poly.type
_entity_poly.pdbx_seq_one_letter_code
_entity_poly.pdbx_strand_id
1 'polypeptide(L)'
;MAEPDADLAPADTKGVISWFARNPVAANLLMVALLLGGLIVGLGVKQEVFPDFELDMVAIVVPYPGASPSEVEQGIIVAVEEVVRDLDGVDRVTSSAQEGVARVYVSLELDAEPNKLLADVKNAVDRLTSLPEDSERPAVSLVTNRIEVFSLVLYGAQDEALLRSLAERTREDLLEDPLITQVDLEGAPAHETSVEVPLAKLREHGLTLDGIAETIRRSALELPAGAIKTDGGEVLLRTAERRQRGVEYAELPVVTSPTGTQVRLGDLATVRETFAETDESATYDGQPAVMLTVFRTGDQTPIEVAEAVRAQIERIRPRLPDGVHIATWVDWSQIYRERIDLLLRNAYIGLVLVLLVLGLFLELRLAFWVTMGIPVSFLGALLLMPALDVSINMLSLFAFIVTLGMVVDDAIVVGGGHNGLVCAAYLAQAGRKVLVLERRHVLGGAAVSEQVFPGFTFSVCSYVVSLFRPHIIRELRLVDHGLHIIPLDCSFLPLPDGRSLARWGDHERTRREIARFSARDAEVYPEFGLAMTKLARFSKNVIDSPAPEPTSLDPRELWAMLRLGRAYQQFDRDLRYLEVKLMTMSAADFLDEWFESDVLKGPMSVSGIIGTMQGVRSPGTAYVLLHHYMGEIDGAFRAWGFARGGTGAVSNAIAAAARGFGVELVTEAPVAQVRISGNRATGVVLESGDEISAKAVISGLDPHRTFFGLVGEDRLEPEFVASLRRYKLRGSSGKVNLAVDRLPEFRCRPGMGPHLEGDIAIAPGVDYLERAYDEAKYGAYSSRPYLNVVIPSLVDPTVAPPGKHVISCFVQYAPYHLQGGPQRWPEHREAFGDTVVDTLAEYCPGLRESILHRQVLTPWDLEQQFGLTEGNIFHGELSLEQLLFLRPVAGWARYRTPVRDLWICSSGTHPGGGIMGAPG
;
A
#
# COMPACT_ATOMS: atom_id res chain seq x y z
N MET A 1 1.39 -64.99 33.92
CA MET A 1 2.24 -64.17 34.81
C MET A 1 2.99 -63.17 33.95
N ALA A 2 2.49 -61.94 33.93
CA ALA A 2 3.20 -60.72 33.53
C ALA A 2 2.41 -59.55 34.13
N GLU A 3 3.13 -58.58 34.68
CA GLU A 3 2.75 -57.59 35.70
C GLU A 3 1.69 -56.55 35.28
N PRO A 4 1.01 -55.92 36.26
CA PRO A 4 0.07 -54.83 36.01
C PRO A 4 0.80 -53.52 35.70
N ASP A 5 0.19 -52.74 34.79
CA ASP A 5 0.64 -51.42 34.35
C ASP A 5 0.96 -50.48 35.52
N ALA A 6 2.14 -49.87 35.42
CA ALA A 6 2.63 -48.87 36.32
C ALA A 6 1.76 -47.59 36.25
N ASP A 7 1.39 -47.10 37.43
CA ASP A 7 0.90 -45.74 37.67
C ASP A 7 1.81 -44.72 36.98
N LEU A 8 1.33 -44.16 35.86
CA LEU A 8 1.83 -42.90 35.34
C LEU A 8 1.41 -41.79 36.31
N ALA A 9 2.33 -41.41 37.20
CA ALA A 9 2.21 -40.21 38.01
C ALA A 9 1.86 -39.01 37.10
N PRO A 10 0.86 -38.17 37.46
CA PRO A 10 0.47 -37.05 36.63
C PRO A 10 1.64 -36.07 36.51
N ALA A 11 2.05 -35.80 35.27
CA ALA A 11 3.00 -34.74 34.98
C ALA A 11 2.56 -33.45 35.68
N ASP A 12 3.47 -32.88 36.47
CA ASP A 12 3.26 -31.65 37.20
C ASP A 12 3.20 -30.48 36.20
N THR A 13 2.05 -30.34 35.55
CA THR A 13 1.76 -29.32 34.54
C THR A 13 1.62 -27.98 35.25
N LYS A 14 2.74 -27.29 35.43
CA LYS A 14 2.78 -25.90 35.89
C LYS A 14 2.27 -25.00 34.78
N GLY A 15 1.13 -24.34 34.99
CA GLY A 15 0.55 -23.40 34.03
C GLY A 15 -0.80 -22.85 34.50
N VAL A 16 -1.15 -21.64 34.05
CA VAL A 16 -2.38 -20.92 34.45
C VAL A 16 -3.64 -21.73 34.13
N ILE A 17 -3.67 -22.40 32.97
CA ILE A 17 -4.80 -23.25 32.56
C ILE A 17 -4.95 -24.47 33.48
N SER A 18 -3.85 -25.14 33.81
CA SER A 18 -3.84 -26.29 34.73
C SER A 18 -4.32 -25.88 36.13
N TRP A 19 -3.96 -24.68 36.58
CA TRP A 19 -4.42 -24.12 37.84
C TRP A 19 -5.93 -23.85 37.84
N PHE A 20 -6.48 -23.18 36.81
CA PHE A 20 -7.92 -22.91 36.73
C PHE A 20 -8.75 -24.19 36.54
N ALA A 21 -8.23 -25.20 35.84
CA ALA A 21 -8.87 -26.51 35.71
C ALA A 21 -9.00 -27.24 37.06
N ARG A 22 -8.06 -27.05 37.99
CA ARG A 22 -8.10 -27.59 39.36
C ARG A 22 -8.86 -26.70 40.33
N ASN A 23 -9.10 -25.43 39.99
CA ASN A 23 -9.76 -24.43 40.84
C ASN A 23 -11.02 -23.84 40.18
N PRO A 24 -12.09 -24.64 39.97
CA PRO A 24 -13.28 -24.21 39.24
C PRO A 24 -14.05 -23.08 39.94
N VAL A 25 -13.96 -22.99 41.27
CA VAL A 25 -14.58 -21.90 42.05
C VAL A 25 -13.94 -20.55 41.68
N ALA A 26 -12.61 -20.50 41.57
CA ALA A 26 -11.90 -19.29 41.18
C ALA A 26 -12.25 -18.87 39.75
N ALA A 27 -12.33 -19.82 38.82
CA ALA A 27 -12.73 -19.56 37.43
C ALA A 27 -14.14 -18.96 37.34
N ASN A 28 -15.11 -19.53 38.06
CA ASN A 28 -16.49 -19.06 38.07
C ASN A 28 -16.63 -17.69 38.74
N LEU A 29 -15.90 -17.43 39.83
CA LEU A 29 -15.89 -16.11 40.47
C LEU A 29 -15.30 -15.03 39.55
N LEU A 30 -14.21 -15.34 38.83
CA LEU A 30 -13.63 -14.44 37.85
C LEU A 30 -14.62 -14.14 36.71
N MET A 31 -15.26 -15.16 36.16
CA MET A 31 -16.28 -14.99 35.13
C MET A 31 -17.43 -14.07 35.61
N VAL A 32 -17.95 -14.30 36.81
CA VAL A 32 -19.02 -13.46 37.40
C VAL A 32 -18.52 -12.03 37.62
N ALA A 33 -17.28 -11.84 38.07
CA ALA A 33 -16.68 -10.52 38.23
C ALA A 33 -16.55 -9.77 36.89
N LEU A 34 -16.14 -10.45 35.82
CA LEU A 34 -16.07 -9.86 34.48
C LEU A 34 -17.46 -9.50 33.93
N LEU A 35 -18.45 -10.38 34.13
CA LEU A 35 -19.82 -10.14 33.65
C LEU A 35 -20.50 -8.98 34.39
N LEU A 36 -20.51 -9.03 35.73
CA LEU A 36 -21.17 -7.99 36.53
C LEU A 36 -20.38 -6.68 36.52
N GLY A 37 -19.05 -6.76 36.63
CA GLY A 37 -18.17 -5.59 36.56
C GLY A 37 -18.29 -4.92 35.21
N GLY A 38 -18.17 -5.67 34.12
CA GLY A 38 -18.30 -5.15 32.76
C GLY A 38 -19.66 -4.54 32.46
N LEU A 39 -20.75 -5.09 33.02
CA LEU A 39 -22.09 -4.55 32.82
C LEU A 39 -22.28 -3.22 33.58
N ILE A 40 -21.81 -3.15 34.83
CA ILE A 40 -21.93 -1.95 35.66
C ILE A 40 -21.06 -0.83 35.10
N VAL A 41 -19.79 -1.15 34.79
CA VAL A 41 -18.81 -0.18 34.29
C VAL A 41 -19.11 0.22 32.85
N GLY A 42 -19.51 -0.73 32.01
CA GLY A 42 -19.84 -0.51 30.60
C GLY A 42 -20.91 0.57 30.36
N LEU A 43 -21.85 0.74 31.29
CA LEU A 43 -22.89 1.78 31.21
C LEU A 43 -22.34 3.20 31.43
N GLY A 44 -21.18 3.34 32.07
CA GLY A 44 -20.53 4.61 32.36
C GLY A 44 -19.30 4.90 31.52
N VAL A 45 -19.00 4.09 30.50
CA VAL A 45 -17.86 4.33 29.61
C VAL A 45 -18.16 5.53 28.71
N LYS A 46 -17.18 6.43 28.57
CA LYS A 46 -17.25 7.61 27.70
C LYS A 46 -17.62 7.19 26.27
N GLN A 47 -18.58 7.87 25.66
CA GLN A 47 -19.04 7.61 24.28
C GLN A 47 -18.60 8.75 23.37
N GLU A 48 -17.93 8.42 22.27
CA GLU A 48 -17.37 9.42 21.35
C GLU A 48 -17.48 8.92 19.91
N VAL A 49 -17.54 9.82 18.92
CA VAL A 49 -17.52 9.37 17.50
C VAL A 49 -16.09 9.01 17.10
N PHE A 50 -15.16 9.91 17.37
CA PHE A 50 -13.72 9.69 17.29
C PHE A 50 -13.10 9.90 18.67
N PRO A 51 -12.00 9.19 19.00
CA PRO A 51 -11.28 9.44 20.25
C PRO A 51 -10.84 10.89 20.32
N ASP A 52 -10.96 11.47 21.51
CA ASP A 52 -10.41 12.79 21.79
C ASP A 52 -8.88 12.74 21.76
N PHE A 53 -8.27 13.73 21.13
CA PHE A 53 -6.82 13.90 21.15
C PHE A 53 -6.51 15.39 21.26
N GLU A 54 -5.53 15.71 22.10
CA GLU A 54 -4.99 17.06 22.20
C GLU A 54 -4.14 17.32 20.95
N LEU A 55 -4.26 18.51 20.38
CA LEU A 55 -3.51 18.88 19.17
C LEU A 55 -2.05 19.25 19.47
N ASP A 56 -1.68 19.27 20.76
CA ASP A 56 -0.34 19.56 21.26
C ASP A 56 0.31 20.71 20.50
N MET A 57 -0.43 21.83 20.48
CA MET A 57 -0.09 22.99 19.67
C MET A 57 -0.43 24.30 20.38
N VAL A 58 0.50 25.24 20.35
CA VAL A 58 0.28 26.64 20.78
C VAL A 58 0.11 27.50 19.53
N ALA A 59 -0.99 28.26 19.47
CA ALA A 59 -1.24 29.24 18.43
C ALA A 59 -0.87 30.64 18.92
N ILE A 60 -0.18 31.38 18.05
CA ILE A 60 0.16 32.79 18.21
C ILE A 60 -0.46 33.54 17.03
N VAL A 61 -1.39 34.45 17.33
CA VAL A 61 -2.06 35.28 16.31
C VAL A 61 -1.68 36.73 16.54
N VAL A 62 -1.17 37.39 15.52
CA VAL A 62 -0.78 38.81 15.57
C VAL A 62 -1.47 39.56 14.44
N PRO A 63 -2.54 40.31 14.73
CA PRO A 63 -3.17 41.19 13.75
C PRO A 63 -2.22 42.32 13.33
N TYR A 64 -2.17 42.60 12.04
CA TYR A 64 -1.44 43.74 11.46
C TYR A 64 -2.27 44.37 10.34
N PRO A 65 -3.37 45.06 10.69
CA PRO A 65 -4.36 45.53 9.71
C PRO A 65 -3.75 46.40 8.61
N GLY A 66 -4.10 46.12 7.36
CA GLY A 66 -3.62 46.88 6.20
C GLY A 66 -2.21 46.53 5.70
N ALA A 67 -1.51 45.60 6.36
CA ALA A 67 -0.21 45.10 5.89
C ALA A 67 -0.38 44.02 4.83
N SER A 68 0.44 44.09 3.78
CA SER A 68 0.54 43.03 2.77
C SER A 68 1.12 41.74 3.35
N PRO A 69 0.84 40.56 2.78
CA PRO A 69 1.41 39.30 3.25
C PRO A 69 2.94 39.33 3.39
N SER A 70 3.66 40.03 2.50
CA SER A 70 5.11 40.19 2.59
C SER A 70 5.57 41.04 3.77
N GLU A 71 4.82 42.08 4.13
CA GLU A 71 5.12 42.93 5.29
C GLU A 71 4.82 42.19 6.61
N VAL A 72 3.75 41.38 6.63
CA VAL A 72 3.43 40.49 7.74
C VAL A 72 4.51 39.43 7.95
N GLU A 73 5.01 38.83 6.87
CA GLU A 73 6.10 37.85 6.93
C GLU A 73 7.37 38.48 7.53
N GLN A 74 7.85 39.57 6.95
CA GLN A 74 9.11 40.21 7.33
C GLN A 74 9.05 40.90 8.68
N GLY A 75 7.93 41.56 9.01
CA GLY A 75 7.77 42.36 10.21
C GLY A 75 7.37 41.57 11.45
N ILE A 76 6.65 40.46 11.28
CA ILE A 76 6.05 39.72 12.40
C ILE A 76 6.50 38.27 12.43
N ILE A 77 6.25 37.50 11.36
CA ILE A 77 6.46 36.05 11.39
C ILE A 77 7.92 35.71 11.68
N VAL A 78 8.87 36.34 10.99
CA VAL A 78 10.30 36.07 11.20
C VAL A 78 10.71 36.36 12.65
N ALA A 79 10.25 37.47 13.22
CA ALA A 79 10.54 37.84 14.60
C ALA A 79 9.95 36.87 15.63
N VAL A 80 8.71 36.41 15.39
CA VAL A 80 8.05 35.43 16.26
C VAL A 80 8.70 34.05 16.13
N GLU A 81 8.99 33.58 14.92
CA GLU A 81 9.65 32.28 14.68
C GLU A 81 11.01 32.19 15.36
N GLU A 82 11.82 33.25 15.27
CA GLU A 82 13.18 33.27 15.84
C GLU A 82 13.18 33.06 17.35
N VAL A 83 12.20 33.61 18.07
CA VAL A 83 12.14 33.48 19.54
C VAL A 83 11.44 32.22 20.03
N VAL A 84 10.60 31.58 19.21
CA VAL A 84 9.86 30.37 19.61
C VAL A 84 10.53 29.08 19.13
N ARG A 85 11.31 29.10 18.05
CA ARG A 85 11.95 27.90 17.47
C ARG A 85 12.95 27.23 18.42
N ASP A 86 13.62 28.01 19.27
CA ASP A 86 14.67 27.52 20.19
C ASP A 86 14.14 27.21 21.61
N LEU A 87 12.82 27.20 21.80
CA LEU A 87 12.21 26.84 23.08
C LEU A 87 12.25 25.32 23.31
N ASP A 88 12.51 24.92 24.55
CA ASP A 88 12.54 23.51 24.98
C ASP A 88 11.16 22.85 24.82
N GLY A 89 11.10 21.72 24.10
CA GLY A 89 9.85 20.99 23.81
C GLY A 89 9.11 21.39 22.53
N VAL A 90 9.73 22.19 21.64
CA VAL A 90 9.19 22.53 20.31
C VAL A 90 9.68 21.54 19.26
N ASP A 91 8.76 20.83 18.60
CA ASP A 91 9.06 19.94 17.46
C ASP A 91 9.12 20.74 16.14
N ARG A 92 8.07 21.53 15.88
CA ARG A 92 7.92 22.23 14.60
C ARG A 92 7.15 23.53 14.75
N VAL A 93 7.61 24.56 14.04
CA VAL A 93 6.91 25.84 13.90
C VAL A 93 6.39 25.96 12.47
N THR A 94 5.09 26.22 12.32
CA THR A 94 4.43 26.45 11.03
C THR A 94 3.74 27.81 11.05
N SER A 95 4.04 28.65 10.08
CA SER A 95 3.53 30.02 10.03
C SER A 95 2.79 30.30 8.72
N SER A 96 1.81 31.20 8.79
CA SER A 96 1.07 31.69 7.63
C SER A 96 0.95 33.20 7.71
N ALA A 97 1.43 33.89 6.66
CA ALA A 97 1.18 35.30 6.43
C ALA A 97 -0.05 35.44 5.54
N GLN A 98 -1.05 36.15 6.04
CA GLN A 98 -2.19 36.60 5.25
C GLN A 98 -2.26 38.12 5.33
N GLU A 99 -2.99 38.74 4.40
CA GLU A 99 -3.22 40.17 4.46
C GLU A 99 -3.86 40.53 5.81
N GLY A 100 -3.27 41.48 6.52
CA GLY A 100 -3.78 41.93 7.80
C GLY A 100 -3.48 41.06 9.03
N VAL A 101 -2.88 39.86 8.90
CA VAL A 101 -2.69 38.96 10.06
C VAL A 101 -1.57 37.92 9.89
N ALA A 102 -0.76 37.74 10.94
CA ALA A 102 0.16 36.61 11.09
C ALA A 102 -0.45 35.51 11.98
N ARG A 103 -0.35 34.26 11.54
CA ARG A 103 -0.65 33.07 12.37
C ARG A 103 0.58 32.19 12.46
N VAL A 104 1.03 31.90 13.68
CA VAL A 104 2.17 31.01 13.96
C VAL A 104 1.69 29.88 14.87
N TYR A 105 1.92 28.65 14.44
CA TYR A 105 1.58 27.43 15.17
C TYR A 105 2.85 26.74 15.62
N VAL A 106 2.96 26.46 16.91
CA VAL A 106 4.09 25.78 17.53
C VAL A 106 3.62 24.40 17.98
N SER A 107 4.07 23.36 17.29
CA SER A 107 3.82 21.95 17.63
C SER A 107 4.81 21.45 18.69
N LEU A 108 4.30 20.69 19.65
CA LEU A 108 5.08 20.13 20.75
C LEU A 108 5.74 18.80 20.39
N GLU A 109 6.87 18.50 21.02
CA GLU A 109 7.43 17.14 21.07
C GLU A 109 6.52 16.21 21.90
N LEU A 110 6.54 14.90 21.61
CA LEU A 110 5.62 13.88 22.16
C LEU A 110 5.54 13.80 23.71
N ASP A 111 6.56 14.26 24.43
CA ASP A 111 6.64 14.21 25.90
C ASP A 111 6.62 15.60 26.57
N ALA A 112 6.39 16.68 25.81
CA ALA A 112 6.44 18.05 26.32
C ALA A 112 5.12 18.44 27.02
N GLU A 113 5.19 19.18 28.13
CA GLU A 113 4.01 19.64 28.87
C GLU A 113 3.35 20.88 28.20
N PRO A 114 2.09 20.79 27.70
CA PRO A 114 1.45 21.88 26.93
C PRO A 114 1.34 23.20 27.68
N ASN A 115 0.98 23.15 28.96
CA ASN A 115 0.83 24.35 29.79
C ASN A 115 2.17 25.03 30.09
N LYS A 116 3.24 24.24 30.22
CA LYS A 116 4.60 24.77 30.40
C LYS A 116 5.04 25.47 29.12
N LEU A 117 4.91 24.83 27.97
CA LEU A 117 5.30 25.45 26.71
C LEU A 117 4.43 26.68 26.38
N LEU A 118 3.12 26.67 26.66
CA LEU A 118 2.28 27.85 26.53
C LEU A 118 2.86 29.04 27.31
N ALA A 119 3.27 28.81 28.57
CA ALA A 119 3.86 29.85 29.40
C ALA A 119 5.21 30.32 28.84
N ASP A 120 6.06 29.40 28.35
CA ASP A 120 7.36 29.71 27.78
C ASP A 120 7.23 30.49 26.46
N VAL A 121 6.35 30.05 25.56
CA VAL A 121 6.01 30.76 24.30
C VAL A 121 5.46 32.14 24.61
N LYS A 122 4.49 32.26 25.53
CA LYS A 122 3.95 33.55 25.92
C LYS A 122 5.03 34.49 26.46
N ASN A 123 5.91 33.98 27.34
CA ASN A 123 7.03 34.75 27.89
C ASN A 123 8.04 35.17 26.82
N ALA A 124 8.28 34.35 25.79
CA ALA A 124 9.17 34.66 24.69
C ALA A 124 8.57 35.74 23.78
N VAL A 125 7.29 35.59 23.41
CA VAL A 125 6.55 36.55 22.57
C VAL A 125 6.38 37.89 23.28
N ASP A 126 6.05 37.91 24.57
CA ASP A 126 5.90 39.14 25.37
C ASP A 126 7.21 39.95 25.48
N ARG A 127 8.38 39.35 25.20
CA ARG A 127 9.69 40.03 25.20
C ARG A 127 10.06 40.65 23.86
N LEU A 128 9.30 40.39 22.80
CA LEU A 128 9.57 40.97 21.49
C LEU A 128 9.37 42.49 21.53
N THR A 129 10.40 43.22 21.14
CA THR A 129 10.40 44.69 21.02
C THR A 129 10.48 45.16 19.57
N SER A 130 10.63 44.21 18.63
CA SER A 130 10.83 44.43 17.20
C SER A 130 9.55 44.38 16.37
N LEU A 131 8.38 44.15 16.99
CA LEU A 131 7.10 44.14 16.27
C LEU A 131 6.77 45.56 15.78
N PRO A 132 6.15 45.71 14.58
CA PRO A 132 5.73 47.01 14.07
C PRO A 132 4.79 47.74 15.04
N GLU A 133 4.94 49.07 15.18
CA GLU A 133 4.10 49.88 16.09
C GLU A 133 2.60 49.81 15.75
N ASP A 134 2.29 49.59 14.47
CA ASP A 134 0.92 49.49 13.94
C ASP A 134 0.30 48.08 14.09
N SER A 135 1.06 47.10 14.60
CA SER A 135 0.54 45.76 14.88
C SER A 135 -0.20 45.69 16.22
N GLU A 136 -1.21 44.85 16.31
CA GLU A 136 -1.90 44.58 17.57
C GLU A 136 -1.09 43.61 18.46
N ARG A 137 -1.45 43.54 19.74
CA ARG A 137 -0.75 42.66 20.67
C ARG A 137 -0.94 41.18 20.29
N PRO A 138 0.13 40.37 20.28
CA PRO A 138 0.02 38.93 20.05
C PRO A 138 -0.94 38.25 21.03
N ALA A 139 -1.84 37.44 20.49
CA ALA A 139 -2.68 36.53 21.27
C ALA A 139 -2.06 35.13 21.24
N VAL A 140 -1.70 34.61 22.41
CA VAL A 140 -1.10 33.27 22.57
C VAL A 140 -2.07 32.36 23.32
N SER A 141 -2.40 31.21 22.73
CA SER A 141 -3.37 30.26 23.30
C SER A 141 -3.05 28.82 22.90
N LEU A 142 -3.43 27.86 23.74
CA LEU A 142 -3.43 26.44 23.34
C LEU A 142 -4.55 26.18 22.33
N VAL A 143 -4.23 25.44 21.28
CA VAL A 143 -5.22 24.97 20.32
C VAL A 143 -5.98 23.82 20.94
N THR A 144 -7.25 24.05 21.26
CA THR A 144 -8.14 23.01 21.76
C THR A 144 -8.85 22.32 20.61
N ASN A 145 -8.90 21.00 20.64
CA ASN A 145 -9.67 20.22 19.69
C ASN A 145 -11.16 20.37 20.06
N ARG A 146 -11.99 20.82 19.11
CA ARG A 146 -13.43 20.93 19.29
C ARG A 146 -14.09 19.91 18.38
N ILE A 147 -14.88 19.02 18.95
CA ILE A 147 -15.48 17.91 18.21
C ILE A 147 -16.91 18.28 17.82
N GLU A 148 -17.10 18.49 16.51
CA GLU A 148 -18.42 18.68 15.91
C GLU A 148 -19.28 17.44 16.16
N VAL A 149 -20.52 17.66 16.58
CA VAL A 149 -21.53 16.59 16.71
C VAL A 149 -22.63 16.75 15.68
N PHE A 150 -23.03 17.99 15.41
CA PHE A 150 -24.21 18.31 14.61
C PHE A 150 -24.00 19.63 13.88
N SER A 151 -24.31 19.70 12.59
CA SER A 151 -24.32 20.96 11.83
C SER A 151 -25.65 21.19 11.11
N LEU A 152 -26.07 22.45 11.15
CA LEU A 152 -27.33 22.93 10.59
C LEU A 152 -27.05 23.97 9.53
N VAL A 153 -27.88 24.01 8.51
CA VAL A 153 -27.86 25.06 7.50
C VAL A 153 -29.16 25.82 7.54
N LEU A 154 -29.07 27.12 7.78
CA LEU A 154 -30.17 28.05 7.59
C LEU A 154 -30.03 28.68 6.21
N TYR A 155 -30.97 28.45 5.31
CA TYR A 155 -30.88 28.89 3.91
C TYR A 155 -32.18 29.49 3.39
N GLY A 156 -32.07 30.37 2.41
CA GLY A 156 -33.21 31.01 1.76
C GLY A 156 -32.77 32.05 0.74
N ALA A 157 -33.62 32.33 -0.26
CA ALA A 157 -33.40 33.41 -1.22
C ALA A 157 -33.71 34.78 -0.58
N GLN A 158 -32.94 35.13 0.45
CA GLN A 158 -33.09 36.32 1.28
C GLN A 158 -31.77 37.10 1.33
N ASP A 159 -31.85 38.34 1.80
CA ASP A 159 -30.68 39.17 2.05
C ASP A 159 -29.78 38.56 3.14
N GLU A 160 -28.47 38.67 2.97
CA GLU A 160 -27.46 38.08 3.85
C GLU A 160 -27.56 38.62 5.28
N ALA A 161 -27.92 39.90 5.43
CA ALA A 161 -28.15 40.51 6.74
C ALA A 161 -29.31 39.85 7.49
N LEU A 162 -30.38 39.52 6.76
CA LEU A 162 -31.54 38.83 7.34
C LEU A 162 -31.17 37.42 7.75
N LEU A 163 -30.49 36.66 6.88
CA LEU A 163 -30.03 35.30 7.17
C LEU A 163 -29.11 35.26 8.38
N ARG A 164 -28.14 36.17 8.48
CA ARG A 164 -27.27 36.29 9.66
C ARG A 164 -28.09 36.58 10.93
N SER A 165 -29.02 37.54 10.87
CA SER A 165 -29.84 37.88 12.05
C SER A 165 -30.69 36.72 12.55
N LEU A 166 -31.21 35.90 11.61
CA LEU A 166 -31.98 34.71 11.94
C LEU A 166 -31.07 33.59 12.45
N ALA A 167 -29.85 33.47 11.92
CA ALA A 167 -28.87 32.49 12.38
C ALA A 167 -28.36 32.80 13.79
N GLU A 168 -28.08 34.06 14.14
CA GLU A 168 -27.73 34.46 15.51
C GLU A 168 -28.88 34.18 16.50
N ARG A 169 -30.13 34.47 16.11
CA ARG A 169 -31.30 34.09 16.94
C ARG A 169 -31.44 32.58 17.08
N THR A 170 -31.23 31.83 16.00
CA THR A 170 -31.27 30.37 16.01
C THR A 170 -30.17 29.80 16.93
N ARG A 171 -28.98 30.42 16.91
CA ARG A 171 -27.88 30.09 17.82
C ARG A 171 -28.25 30.35 19.28
N GLU A 172 -28.85 31.50 19.59
CA GLU A 172 -29.35 31.81 20.93
C GLU A 172 -30.40 30.79 21.38
N ASP A 173 -31.39 30.48 20.52
CA ASP A 173 -32.44 29.47 20.78
C ASP A 173 -31.86 28.06 21.02
N LEU A 174 -30.81 27.68 20.29
CA LEU A 174 -30.11 26.40 20.50
C LEU A 174 -29.41 26.38 21.87
N LEU A 175 -28.74 27.46 22.25
CA LEU A 175 -28.03 27.59 23.52
C LEU A 175 -28.97 27.69 24.75
N GLU A 176 -30.28 27.80 24.56
CA GLU A 176 -31.26 27.69 25.67
C GLU A 176 -31.32 26.27 26.26
N ASP A 177 -30.93 25.24 25.51
CA ASP A 177 -30.86 23.87 26.02
C ASP A 177 -29.55 23.65 26.79
N PRO A 178 -29.58 23.21 28.07
CA PRO A 178 -28.36 22.99 28.85
C PRO A 178 -27.42 21.92 28.28
N LEU A 179 -27.90 21.06 27.37
CA LEU A 179 -27.06 20.08 26.66
C LEU A 179 -26.33 20.67 25.45
N ILE A 180 -26.67 21.89 25.03
CA ILE A 180 -26.04 22.59 23.90
C ILE A 180 -25.27 23.78 24.47
N THR A 181 -23.97 23.60 24.67
CA THR A 181 -23.11 24.60 25.33
C THR A 181 -22.34 25.47 24.36
N GLN A 182 -22.11 24.99 23.13
CA GLN A 182 -21.28 25.67 22.15
C GLN A 182 -21.83 25.51 20.74
N VAL A 183 -22.04 26.66 20.09
CA VAL A 183 -22.50 26.77 18.71
C VAL A 183 -21.74 27.89 18.02
N ASP A 184 -21.10 27.59 16.90
CA ASP A 184 -20.38 28.55 16.06
C ASP A 184 -21.16 28.79 14.75
N LEU A 185 -20.98 29.98 14.17
CA LEU A 185 -21.61 30.41 12.90
C LEU A 185 -20.55 30.51 11.82
N GLU A 186 -20.82 29.93 10.66
CA GLU A 186 -19.94 29.96 9.49
C GLU A 186 -20.70 30.48 8.26
N GLY A 187 -19.99 31.18 7.36
CA GLY A 187 -20.61 31.78 6.18
C GLY A 187 -21.48 33.00 6.47
N ALA A 188 -21.22 33.70 7.58
CA ALA A 188 -21.86 34.96 7.93
C ALA A 188 -20.78 36.02 8.22
N PRO A 189 -20.63 37.08 7.38
CA PRO A 189 -19.63 38.11 7.59
C PRO A 189 -19.92 38.95 8.83
N ALA A 190 -18.88 39.33 9.57
CA ALA A 190 -18.99 40.01 10.86
C ALA A 190 -19.57 41.43 10.72
N HIS A 191 -20.22 41.96 11.77
CA HIS A 191 -20.67 43.36 11.77
C HIS A 191 -19.48 44.32 11.81
N GLU A 192 -19.51 45.32 10.92
CA GLU A 192 -18.48 46.37 10.82
C GLU A 192 -19.12 47.76 10.81
N THR A 193 -18.49 48.72 11.49
CA THR A 193 -18.83 50.14 11.34
C THR A 193 -17.78 50.80 10.47
N SER A 194 -18.11 51.05 9.21
CA SER A 194 -17.22 51.70 8.25
C SER A 194 -17.31 53.24 8.38
N VAL A 195 -16.15 53.90 8.46
CA VAL A 195 -16.02 55.36 8.53
C VAL A 195 -15.28 55.85 7.28
N GLU A 196 -16.04 56.26 6.27
CA GLU A 196 -15.50 56.68 4.97
C GLU A 196 -15.26 58.20 4.96
N VAL A 197 -14.00 58.65 5.00
CA VAL A 197 -13.63 60.08 5.01
C VAL A 197 -13.17 60.55 3.62
N PRO A 198 -13.89 61.47 2.94
CA PRO A 198 -13.44 61.99 1.65
C PRO A 198 -12.13 62.79 1.76
N LEU A 199 -11.18 62.54 0.85
CA LEU A 199 -9.87 63.23 0.84
C LEU A 199 -9.98 64.77 0.80
N ALA A 200 -11.01 65.30 0.15
CA ALA A 200 -11.26 66.75 0.11
C ALA A 200 -11.55 67.33 1.50
N LYS A 201 -12.28 66.59 2.36
CA LYS A 201 -12.62 67.01 3.73
C LYS A 201 -11.42 66.97 4.66
N LEU A 202 -10.56 65.96 4.52
CA LEU A 202 -9.28 65.89 5.22
C LEU A 202 -8.42 67.12 4.92
N ARG A 203 -8.29 67.49 3.64
CA ARG A 203 -7.51 68.67 3.21
C ARG A 203 -8.12 70.00 3.65
N GLU A 204 -9.44 70.15 3.54
CA GLU A 204 -10.18 71.37 3.93
C GLU A 204 -9.97 71.71 5.41
N HIS A 205 -9.97 70.69 6.27
CA HIS A 205 -9.84 70.86 7.72
C HIS A 205 -8.43 70.60 8.25
N GLY A 206 -7.45 70.34 7.38
CA GLY A 206 -6.07 70.04 7.77
C GLY A 206 -5.93 68.79 8.65
N LEU A 207 -6.80 67.80 8.45
CA LEU A 207 -6.85 66.56 9.23
C LEU A 207 -6.15 65.42 8.48
N THR A 208 -5.67 64.44 9.24
CA THR A 208 -5.16 63.15 8.74
C THR A 208 -6.10 62.02 9.15
N LEU A 209 -6.08 60.91 8.41
CA LEU A 209 -6.83 59.70 8.79
C LEU A 209 -6.40 59.21 10.18
N ASP A 210 -5.11 59.19 10.47
CA ASP A 210 -4.58 58.79 11.79
C ASP A 210 -5.10 59.68 12.92
N GLY A 211 -5.23 60.99 12.69
CA GLY A 211 -5.77 61.92 13.68
C GLY A 211 -7.24 61.67 13.99
N ILE A 212 -8.03 61.28 12.97
CA ILE A 212 -9.42 60.88 13.15
C ILE A 212 -9.49 59.54 13.88
N ALA A 213 -8.69 58.55 13.46
CA ALA A 213 -8.63 57.23 14.10
C ALA A 213 -8.25 57.33 15.57
N GLU A 214 -7.29 58.18 15.93
CA GLU A 214 -6.89 58.41 17.32
C GLU A 214 -7.99 59.08 18.14
N THR A 215 -8.75 59.99 17.54
CA THR A 215 -9.91 60.60 18.20
C THR A 215 -10.99 59.57 18.49
N ILE A 216 -11.27 58.66 17.54
CA ILE A 216 -12.20 57.54 17.73
C ILE A 216 -11.71 56.61 18.85
N ARG A 217 -10.42 56.21 18.84
CA ARG A 217 -9.83 55.35 19.88
C ARG A 217 -9.95 55.95 21.28
N ARG A 218 -9.65 57.24 21.43
CA ARG A 218 -9.73 57.94 22.72
C ARG A 218 -11.15 58.03 23.28
N SER A 219 -12.15 58.13 22.41
CA SER A 219 -13.56 58.20 22.81
C SER A 219 -14.22 56.84 23.00
N ALA A 220 -13.57 55.74 22.58
CA ALA A 220 -14.04 54.38 22.80
C ALA A 220 -13.66 53.80 24.18
N LEU A 221 -12.90 54.52 25.01
CA LEU A 221 -12.41 54.05 26.31
C LEU A 221 -13.35 54.43 27.47
N GLU A 222 -13.84 53.43 28.22
CA GLU A 222 -14.49 53.64 29.52
C GLU A 222 -13.43 53.79 30.61
N LEU A 223 -13.22 54.99 31.12
CA LEU A 223 -12.30 55.22 32.23
C LEU A 223 -13.04 55.22 33.58
N PRO A 224 -12.63 54.37 34.55
CA PRO A 224 -13.13 54.49 35.92
C PRO A 224 -12.59 55.79 36.54
N ALA A 225 -13.49 56.66 36.99
CA ALA A 225 -13.14 57.95 37.58
C ALA A 225 -12.91 57.88 39.10
N GLY A 226 -12.86 56.67 39.66
CA GLY A 226 -12.64 56.39 41.08
C GLY A 226 -13.94 56.27 41.88
N ALA A 227 -13.84 56.39 43.19
CA ALA A 227 -14.97 56.30 44.10
C ALA A 227 -15.08 57.55 44.97
N ILE A 228 -16.29 58.07 45.15
CA ILE A 228 -16.58 59.11 46.13
C ILE A 228 -17.08 58.41 47.39
N LYS A 229 -16.31 58.53 48.48
CA LYS A 229 -16.77 58.08 49.80
C LYS A 229 -17.75 59.11 50.36
N THR A 230 -18.98 58.66 50.59
CA THR A 230 -20.03 59.42 51.27
C THR A 230 -20.34 58.77 52.62
N ASP A 231 -21.01 59.48 53.52
CA ASP A 231 -21.40 58.95 54.84
C ASP A 231 -22.32 57.71 54.75
N GLY A 232 -22.98 57.51 53.59
CA GLY A 232 -23.84 56.35 53.31
C GLY A 232 -23.17 55.20 52.55
N GLY A 233 -21.87 55.32 52.21
CA GLY A 233 -21.13 54.31 51.47
C GLY A 233 -20.30 54.87 50.30
N GLU A 234 -19.62 53.98 49.61
CA GLU A 234 -18.70 54.30 48.51
C GLU A 234 -19.47 54.25 47.17
N VAL A 235 -19.56 55.40 46.48
CA VAL A 235 -20.22 55.51 45.17
C VAL A 235 -19.16 55.50 44.08
N LEU A 236 -19.15 54.46 43.26
CA LEU A 236 -18.24 54.32 42.12
C LEU A 236 -18.66 55.25 40.99
N LEU A 237 -17.77 56.15 40.58
CA LEU A 237 -17.96 57.01 39.41
C LEU A 237 -17.29 56.37 38.19
N ARG A 238 -18.06 56.22 37.11
CA ARG A 238 -17.59 55.75 35.81
C ARG A 238 -18.00 56.74 34.74
N THR A 239 -17.14 56.95 33.76
CA THR A 239 -17.49 57.70 32.55
C THR A 239 -18.23 56.76 31.60
N ALA A 240 -19.49 57.08 31.29
CA ALA A 240 -20.33 56.27 30.41
C ALA A 240 -20.37 56.91 29.02
N GLU A 241 -19.28 56.79 28.26
CA GLU A 241 -19.20 57.28 26.87
C GLU A 241 -18.93 56.18 25.83
N ARG A 242 -19.11 54.89 26.17
CA ARG A 242 -18.98 53.82 25.19
C ARG A 242 -20.11 53.91 24.15
N ARG A 243 -19.75 54.24 22.92
CA ARG A 243 -20.66 54.20 21.76
C ARG A 243 -20.64 52.80 21.13
N GLN A 244 -21.80 52.25 20.80
CA GLN A 244 -21.93 50.89 20.26
C GLN A 244 -22.49 50.84 18.84
N ARG A 245 -23.07 51.95 18.36
CA ARG A 245 -23.72 52.03 17.04
C ARG A 245 -23.05 53.08 16.18
N GLY A 246 -23.01 52.88 14.87
CA GLY A 246 -22.45 53.81 13.89
C GLY A 246 -23.05 55.22 13.98
N VAL A 247 -24.35 55.32 14.28
CA VAL A 247 -25.03 56.62 14.49
C VAL A 247 -24.45 57.40 15.67
N GLU A 248 -24.00 56.70 16.70
CA GLU A 248 -23.40 57.33 17.88
C GLU A 248 -21.96 57.79 17.59
N TYR A 249 -21.23 57.08 16.72
CA TYR A 249 -19.92 57.52 16.24
C TYR A 249 -20.03 58.75 15.34
N ALA A 250 -21.09 58.90 14.55
CA ALA A 250 -21.31 60.08 13.72
C ALA A 250 -21.41 61.39 14.52
N GLU A 251 -21.83 61.33 15.80
CA GLU A 251 -21.92 62.50 16.67
C GLU A 251 -20.59 62.92 17.30
N LEU A 252 -19.52 62.14 17.09
CA LEU A 252 -18.23 62.34 17.76
C LEU A 252 -17.57 63.66 17.32
N PRO A 253 -17.25 64.59 18.24
CA PRO A 253 -16.56 65.83 17.89
C PRO A 253 -15.10 65.55 17.52
N VAL A 254 -14.74 65.80 16.26
CA VAL A 254 -13.38 65.58 15.72
C VAL A 254 -12.54 66.85 15.78
N VAL A 255 -13.15 68.01 15.51
CA VAL A 255 -12.48 69.32 15.61
C VAL A 255 -13.25 70.19 16.59
N THR A 256 -12.55 70.78 17.56
CA THR A 256 -13.13 71.77 18.47
C THR A 256 -12.34 73.07 18.37
N SER A 257 -12.99 74.12 17.87
CA SER A 257 -12.42 75.47 17.80
C SER A 257 -12.30 76.10 19.20
N PRO A 258 -11.31 76.97 19.46
CA PRO A 258 -11.23 77.77 20.69
C PRO A 258 -12.47 78.64 20.96
N THR A 259 -13.28 78.90 19.93
CA THR A 259 -14.56 79.63 20.03
C THR A 259 -15.75 78.75 20.39
N GLY A 260 -15.56 77.43 20.59
CA GLY A 260 -16.60 76.47 20.96
C GLY A 260 -17.33 75.81 19.79
N THR A 261 -17.02 76.17 18.54
CA THR A 261 -17.57 75.50 17.35
C THR A 261 -16.99 74.10 17.20
N GLN A 262 -17.85 73.08 17.07
CA GLN A 262 -17.46 71.69 16.90
C GLN A 262 -17.78 71.20 15.49
N VAL A 263 -16.88 70.43 14.90
CA VAL A 263 -17.14 69.65 13.68
C VAL A 263 -17.20 68.19 14.08
N ARG A 264 -18.32 67.53 13.79
CA ARG A 264 -18.57 66.13 14.16
C ARG A 264 -18.04 65.18 13.10
N LEU A 265 -17.87 63.92 13.45
CA LEU A 265 -17.41 62.88 12.53
C LEU A 265 -18.37 62.73 11.35
N GLY A 266 -19.68 62.81 11.58
CA GLY A 266 -20.69 62.78 10.52
C GLY A 266 -20.67 64.00 9.59
N ASP A 267 -20.06 65.12 10.00
CA ASP A 267 -19.87 66.29 9.12
C ASP A 267 -18.65 66.09 8.19
N LEU A 268 -17.74 65.19 8.56
CA LEU A 268 -16.46 64.93 7.89
C LEU A 268 -16.44 63.62 7.11
N ALA A 269 -17.24 62.63 7.54
CA ALA A 269 -17.18 61.25 7.09
C ALA A 269 -18.59 60.65 6.94
N THR A 270 -18.73 59.67 6.05
CA THR A 270 -19.93 58.84 5.98
C THR A 270 -19.74 57.65 6.91
N VAL A 271 -20.55 57.56 7.98
CA VAL A 271 -20.50 56.43 8.92
C VAL A 271 -21.62 55.44 8.56
N ARG A 272 -21.25 54.20 8.22
CA ARG A 272 -22.19 53.14 7.82
C ARG A 272 -22.02 51.92 8.72
N GLU A 273 -23.13 51.34 9.15
CA GLU A 273 -23.14 49.98 9.69
C GLU A 273 -23.28 49.02 8.52
N THR A 274 -22.29 48.16 8.33
CA THR A 274 -22.18 47.20 7.23
C THR A 274 -21.66 45.87 7.78
N PHE A 275 -21.36 44.93 6.89
CA PHE A 275 -20.62 43.72 7.20
C PHE A 275 -19.19 43.83 6.69
N ALA A 276 -18.30 43.07 7.30
CA ALA A 276 -16.92 42.93 6.85
C ALA A 276 -16.89 42.46 5.39
N GLU A 277 -16.08 43.12 4.56
CA GLU A 277 -15.84 42.67 3.20
C GLU A 277 -14.94 41.42 3.26
N THR A 278 -15.54 40.26 3.04
CA THR A 278 -14.86 38.97 3.03
C THR A 278 -15.11 38.25 1.70
N ASP A 279 -14.10 37.52 1.21
CA ASP A 279 -14.23 36.66 0.03
C ASP A 279 -14.95 35.32 0.31
N GLU A 280 -15.54 35.16 1.51
CA GLU A 280 -16.27 33.97 1.93
C GLU A 280 -17.76 34.11 1.63
N SER A 281 -18.36 33.10 0.99
CA SER A 281 -19.81 33.01 0.79
C SER A 281 -20.27 31.57 1.00
N ALA A 282 -21.39 31.38 1.68
CA ALA A 282 -21.98 30.06 1.90
C ALA A 282 -23.32 29.91 1.15
N THR A 283 -23.48 28.75 0.50
CA THR A 283 -24.71 28.42 -0.23
C THR A 283 -25.13 26.98 0.01
N TYR A 284 -26.43 26.72 0.01
CA TYR A 284 -27.02 25.39 0.11
C TYR A 284 -28.10 25.22 -0.96
N ASP A 285 -27.96 24.17 -1.77
CA ASP A 285 -28.80 23.94 -2.97
C ASP A 285 -28.93 25.19 -3.87
N GLY A 286 -27.86 25.98 -3.98
CA GLY A 286 -27.81 27.20 -4.79
C GLY A 286 -28.49 28.43 -4.18
N GLN A 287 -28.97 28.35 -2.94
CA GLN A 287 -29.49 29.49 -2.17
C GLN A 287 -28.47 30.00 -1.16
N PRO A 288 -28.43 31.30 -0.85
CA PRO A 288 -27.62 31.83 0.25
C PRO A 288 -27.92 31.11 1.57
N ALA A 289 -26.86 30.84 2.34
CA ALA A 289 -26.95 30.02 3.53
C ALA A 289 -25.99 30.47 4.63
N VAL A 290 -26.34 30.19 5.88
CA VAL A 290 -25.48 30.33 7.06
C VAL A 290 -25.46 29.00 7.79
N MET A 291 -24.27 28.51 8.13
CA MET A 291 -24.10 27.24 8.83
C MET A 291 -23.96 27.46 10.33
N LEU A 292 -24.63 26.62 11.12
CA LEU A 292 -24.53 26.58 12.57
C LEU A 292 -23.94 25.23 12.99
N THR A 293 -22.75 25.25 13.57
CA THR A 293 -21.99 24.06 13.95
C THR A 293 -22.05 23.88 15.47
N VAL A 294 -22.57 22.75 15.94
CA VAL A 294 -22.73 22.42 17.35
C VAL A 294 -21.63 21.46 17.80
N PHE A 295 -20.93 21.85 18.85
CA PHE A 295 -19.81 21.09 19.43
C PHE A 295 -20.20 20.48 20.77
N ARG A 296 -19.62 19.32 21.10
CA ARG A 296 -19.70 18.76 22.45
C ARG A 296 -18.65 19.37 23.37
N THR A 297 -18.95 19.42 24.66
CA THR A 297 -18.02 19.86 25.71
C THR A 297 -18.03 18.86 26.87
N GLY A 298 -16.84 18.56 27.43
CA GLY A 298 -16.70 17.66 28.58
C GLY A 298 -17.25 16.24 28.31
N ASP A 299 -18.07 15.74 29.23
CA ASP A 299 -18.58 14.35 29.25
C ASP A 299 -19.89 14.14 28.47
N GLN A 300 -20.33 15.14 27.70
CA GLN A 300 -21.55 15.04 26.88
C GLN A 300 -21.41 13.94 25.82
N THR A 301 -22.44 13.10 25.65
CA THR A 301 -22.43 12.07 24.60
C THR A 301 -22.91 12.65 23.26
N PRO A 302 -22.39 12.16 22.11
CA PRO A 302 -22.84 12.59 20.79
C PRO A 302 -24.35 12.39 20.57
N ILE A 303 -24.92 11.35 21.19
CA ILE A 303 -26.35 11.02 21.07
C ILE A 303 -27.22 12.05 21.80
N GLU A 304 -26.88 12.39 23.05
CA GLU A 304 -27.65 13.34 23.86
C GLU A 304 -27.66 14.73 23.24
N VAL A 305 -26.50 15.21 22.79
CA VAL A 305 -26.36 16.53 22.13
C VAL A 305 -27.19 16.57 20.85
N ALA A 306 -27.09 15.54 20.00
CA ALA A 306 -27.86 15.49 18.76
C ALA A 306 -29.37 15.42 18.99
N GLU A 307 -29.83 14.72 20.04
CA GLU A 307 -31.25 14.68 20.40
C GLU A 307 -31.75 16.03 20.91
N ALA A 308 -30.96 16.74 21.72
CA ALA A 308 -31.26 18.11 22.14
C ALA A 308 -31.36 19.06 20.94
N VAL A 309 -30.42 18.99 20.00
CA VAL A 309 -30.43 19.79 18.77
C VAL A 309 -31.68 19.51 17.94
N ARG A 310 -32.01 18.24 17.68
CA ARG A 310 -33.24 17.88 16.95
C ARG A 310 -34.50 18.39 17.65
N ALA A 311 -34.57 18.30 18.97
CA ALA A 311 -35.69 18.81 19.74
C ALA A 311 -35.85 20.33 19.63
N GLN A 312 -34.74 21.09 19.59
CA GLN A 312 -34.79 22.54 19.39
C GLN A 312 -35.17 22.93 17.96
N ILE A 313 -34.65 22.23 16.94
CA ILE A 313 -35.03 22.49 15.53
C ILE A 313 -36.54 22.37 15.33
N GLU A 314 -37.19 21.36 15.92
CA GLU A 314 -38.65 21.20 15.82
C GLU A 314 -39.43 22.35 16.49
N ARG A 315 -38.84 23.05 17.47
CA ARG A 315 -39.42 24.25 18.08
C ARG A 315 -39.15 25.53 17.29
N ILE A 316 -38.01 25.61 16.60
CA ILE A 316 -37.56 26.79 15.84
C ILE A 316 -38.23 26.81 14.45
N ARG A 317 -38.33 25.67 13.78
CA ARG A 317 -38.85 25.54 12.40
C ARG A 317 -40.20 26.24 12.18
N PRO A 318 -41.19 26.21 13.09
CA PRO A 318 -42.46 26.93 12.92
C PRO A 318 -42.39 28.46 13.06
N ARG A 319 -41.29 29.00 13.61
CA ARG A 319 -41.09 30.44 13.86
C ARG A 319 -40.31 31.14 12.74
N LEU A 320 -39.75 30.36 11.82
CA LEU A 320 -38.98 30.91 10.70
C LEU A 320 -39.90 31.65 9.72
N PRO A 321 -39.49 32.80 9.17
CA PRO A 321 -40.25 33.51 8.15
C PRO A 321 -40.45 32.68 6.87
N ASP A 322 -41.51 32.99 6.12
CA ASP A 322 -41.76 32.37 4.81
C ASP A 322 -40.55 32.56 3.88
N GLY A 323 -40.06 31.45 3.31
CA GLY A 323 -38.91 31.43 2.40
C GLY A 323 -37.54 31.28 3.08
N VAL A 324 -37.50 31.03 4.41
CA VAL A 324 -36.29 30.60 5.12
C VAL A 324 -36.49 29.18 5.64
N HIS A 325 -35.49 28.33 5.44
CA HIS A 325 -35.53 26.92 5.78
C HIS A 325 -34.32 26.51 6.61
N ILE A 326 -34.50 25.49 7.44
CA ILE A 326 -33.43 24.86 8.20
C ILE A 326 -33.29 23.38 7.80
N ALA A 327 -32.09 23.00 7.40
CA ALA A 327 -31.70 21.64 7.06
C ALA A 327 -30.56 21.16 7.96
N THR A 328 -30.47 19.84 8.13
CA THR A 328 -29.31 19.21 8.76
C THR A 328 -28.26 18.97 7.68
N TRP A 329 -27.04 19.47 7.90
CA TRP A 329 -25.90 19.19 7.03
C TRP A 329 -25.24 17.87 7.40
N VAL A 330 -24.79 17.77 8.66
CA VAL A 330 -24.14 16.57 9.20
C VAL A 330 -24.71 16.25 10.59
N ASP A 331 -24.86 14.96 10.85
CA ASP A 331 -25.29 14.40 12.13
C ASP A 331 -24.43 13.18 12.47
N TRP A 332 -23.31 13.42 13.16
CA TRP A 332 -22.35 12.36 13.50
C TRP A 332 -22.94 11.33 14.48
N SER A 333 -23.99 11.69 15.21
CA SER A 333 -24.67 10.76 16.13
C SER A 333 -25.36 9.59 15.40
N GLN A 334 -25.83 9.81 14.16
CA GLN A 334 -26.45 8.74 13.37
C GLN A 334 -25.44 7.68 12.99
N ILE A 335 -24.26 8.10 12.51
CA ILE A 335 -23.18 7.19 12.14
C ILE A 335 -22.75 6.35 13.36
N TYR A 336 -22.60 7.00 14.52
CA TYR A 336 -22.28 6.29 15.77
C TYR A 336 -23.35 5.26 16.15
N ARG A 337 -24.63 5.67 16.12
CA ARG A 337 -25.78 4.81 16.46
C ARG A 337 -25.88 3.59 15.53
N GLU A 338 -25.79 3.80 14.21
CA GLU A 338 -25.83 2.73 13.22
C GLU A 338 -24.73 1.68 13.45
N ARG A 339 -23.56 2.11 13.95
CA ARG A 339 -22.41 1.23 14.19
C ARG A 339 -22.56 0.44 15.48
N ILE A 340 -23.08 1.06 16.55
CA ILE A 340 -23.47 0.33 17.76
C ILE A 340 -24.55 -0.70 17.44
N ASP A 341 -25.61 -0.31 16.72
CA ASP A 341 -26.70 -1.21 16.34
C ASP A 341 -26.19 -2.38 15.50
N LEU A 342 -25.31 -2.11 14.53
CA LEU A 342 -24.67 -3.14 13.71
C LEU A 342 -23.83 -4.10 14.56
N LEU A 343 -23.04 -3.59 15.52
CA LEU A 343 -22.24 -4.40 16.43
C LEU A 343 -23.14 -5.29 17.29
N LEU A 344 -24.15 -4.73 17.95
CA LEU A 344 -25.07 -5.46 18.83
C LEU A 344 -25.86 -6.51 18.05
N ARG A 345 -26.37 -6.15 16.86
CA ARG A 345 -27.10 -7.06 15.99
C ARG A 345 -26.22 -8.21 15.50
N ASN A 346 -24.99 -7.92 15.06
CA ASN A 346 -24.05 -8.95 14.60
C ASN A 346 -23.59 -9.84 15.75
N ALA A 347 -23.32 -9.27 16.93
CA ALA A 347 -22.97 -10.03 18.13
C ALA A 347 -24.11 -10.99 18.52
N TYR A 348 -25.36 -10.51 18.51
CA TYR A 348 -26.53 -11.34 18.82
C TYR A 348 -26.73 -12.48 17.80
N ILE A 349 -26.72 -12.16 16.50
CA ILE A 349 -26.86 -13.16 15.44
C ILE A 349 -25.71 -14.17 15.51
N GLY A 350 -24.48 -13.70 15.70
CA GLY A 350 -23.30 -14.53 15.86
C GLY A 350 -23.40 -15.47 17.06
N LEU A 351 -23.82 -14.96 18.23
CA LEU A 351 -24.01 -15.75 19.45
C LEU A 351 -25.05 -16.87 19.25
N VAL A 352 -26.19 -16.55 18.63
CA VAL A 352 -27.25 -17.52 18.34
C VAL A 352 -26.76 -18.56 17.34
N LEU A 353 -26.08 -18.15 16.27
CA LEU A 353 -25.58 -19.05 15.24
C LEU A 353 -24.50 -19.99 15.79
N VAL A 354 -23.56 -19.47 16.60
CA VAL A 354 -22.54 -20.28 17.29
C VAL A 354 -23.21 -21.28 18.23
N LEU A 355 -24.19 -20.87 19.03
CA LEU A 355 -24.92 -21.78 19.93
C LEU A 355 -25.65 -22.89 19.15
N LEU A 356 -26.32 -22.55 18.05
CA LEU A 356 -27.05 -23.51 17.21
C LEU A 356 -26.10 -24.51 16.54
N VAL A 357 -25.00 -24.03 15.97
CA VAL A 357 -24.00 -24.88 15.29
C VAL A 357 -23.30 -25.77 16.31
N LEU A 358 -22.77 -25.21 17.40
CA LEU A 358 -22.12 -26.01 18.44
C LEU A 358 -23.11 -26.97 19.10
N GLY A 359 -24.35 -26.57 19.35
CA GLY A 359 -25.39 -27.43 19.91
C GLY A 359 -25.80 -28.59 19.00
N LEU A 360 -25.56 -28.50 17.68
CA LEU A 360 -25.80 -29.59 16.74
C LEU A 360 -24.70 -30.68 16.81
N PHE A 361 -23.46 -30.28 17.08
CA PHE A 361 -22.29 -31.18 17.03
C PHE A 361 -21.74 -31.58 18.41
N LEU A 362 -21.99 -30.77 19.44
CA LEU A 362 -21.55 -30.96 20.82
C LEU A 362 -22.73 -31.14 21.75
N GLU A 363 -22.47 -31.64 22.95
CA GLU A 363 -23.45 -31.62 24.03
C GLU A 363 -23.89 -30.17 24.30
N LEU A 364 -25.22 -29.95 24.43
CA LEU A 364 -25.80 -28.61 24.63
C LEU A 364 -25.16 -27.84 25.80
N ARG A 365 -24.74 -28.55 26.85
CA ARG A 365 -24.00 -27.99 27.98
C ARG A 365 -22.65 -27.43 27.58
N LEU A 366 -21.86 -28.18 26.80
CA LEU A 366 -20.57 -27.73 26.29
C LEU A 366 -20.75 -26.56 25.32
N ALA A 367 -21.71 -26.65 24.40
CA ALA A 367 -22.03 -25.58 23.46
C ALA A 367 -22.39 -24.27 24.17
N PHE A 368 -23.19 -24.34 25.24
CA PHE A 368 -23.53 -23.17 26.06
C PHE A 368 -22.29 -22.54 26.70
N TRP A 369 -21.43 -23.33 27.36
CA TRP A 369 -20.25 -22.79 28.04
C TRP A 369 -19.21 -22.21 27.09
N VAL A 370 -19.05 -22.81 25.90
CA VAL A 370 -18.19 -22.25 24.85
C VAL A 370 -18.76 -20.92 24.32
N THR A 371 -20.07 -20.86 24.11
CA THR A 371 -20.76 -19.65 23.63
C THR A 371 -20.70 -18.51 24.67
N MET A 372 -20.80 -18.83 25.96
CA MET A 372 -20.67 -17.87 27.06
C MET A 372 -19.29 -17.19 27.13
N GLY A 373 -18.26 -17.75 26.48
CA GLY A 373 -16.96 -17.10 26.37
C GLY A 373 -17.05 -15.73 25.67
N ILE A 374 -17.91 -15.58 24.66
CA ILE A 374 -18.01 -14.33 23.88
C ILE A 374 -18.52 -13.17 24.75
N PRO A 375 -19.68 -13.26 25.43
CA PRO A 375 -20.14 -12.20 26.33
C PRO A 375 -19.17 -11.91 27.48
N VAL A 376 -18.51 -12.93 28.03
CA VAL A 376 -17.53 -12.77 29.13
C VAL A 376 -16.32 -11.95 28.67
N SER A 377 -15.81 -12.19 27.46
CA SER A 377 -14.70 -11.41 26.89
C SER A 377 -15.09 -9.96 26.61
N PHE A 378 -16.28 -9.71 26.06
CA PHE A 378 -16.76 -8.35 25.77
C PHE A 378 -16.97 -7.53 27.04
N LEU A 379 -17.66 -8.11 28.03
CA LEU A 379 -17.87 -7.44 29.32
C LEU A 379 -16.55 -7.29 30.08
N GLY A 380 -15.63 -8.25 29.96
CA GLY A 380 -14.28 -8.11 30.48
C GLY A 380 -13.50 -6.95 29.84
N ALA A 381 -13.64 -6.73 28.53
CA ALA A 381 -13.02 -5.58 27.85
C ALA A 381 -13.65 -4.25 28.31
N LEU A 382 -14.99 -4.17 28.38
CA LEU A 382 -15.70 -2.98 28.88
C LEU A 382 -15.33 -2.64 30.33
N LEU A 383 -15.08 -3.65 31.17
CA LEU A 383 -14.59 -3.45 32.54
C LEU A 383 -13.20 -2.79 32.59
N LEU A 384 -12.33 -3.10 31.63
CA LEU A 384 -10.94 -2.60 31.59
C LEU A 384 -10.81 -1.24 30.89
N MET A 385 -11.74 -0.89 30.01
CA MET A 385 -11.68 0.34 29.19
C MET A 385 -11.45 1.62 30.00
N PRO A 386 -12.17 1.90 31.10
CA PRO A 386 -11.94 3.12 31.87
C PRO A 386 -10.57 3.17 32.56
N ALA A 387 -10.01 2.01 32.93
CA ALA A 387 -8.67 1.96 33.54
C ALA A 387 -7.56 2.28 32.53
N LEU A 388 -7.87 2.20 31.23
CA LEU A 388 -6.98 2.50 30.12
C LEU A 388 -7.32 3.82 29.42
N ASP A 389 -8.28 4.59 29.95
CA ASP A 389 -8.80 5.83 29.36
C ASP A 389 -9.30 5.68 27.92
N VAL A 390 -9.90 4.52 27.60
CA VAL A 390 -10.44 4.23 26.27
C VAL A 390 -11.95 4.46 26.24
N SER A 391 -12.42 5.22 25.25
CA SER A 391 -13.84 5.46 24.99
C SER A 391 -14.47 4.44 24.04
N ILE A 392 -15.80 4.32 24.08
CA ILE A 392 -16.58 3.61 23.05
C ILE A 392 -16.73 4.57 21.86
N ASN A 393 -15.93 4.33 20.82
CA ASN A 393 -15.84 5.13 19.62
C ASN A 393 -15.75 4.28 18.35
N MET A 394 -15.75 4.92 17.18
CA MET A 394 -15.75 4.19 15.90
C MET A 394 -14.57 3.22 15.76
N LEU A 395 -13.38 3.57 16.26
CA LEU A 395 -12.19 2.72 16.21
C LEU A 395 -12.31 1.55 17.18
N SER A 396 -12.76 1.78 18.42
CA SER A 396 -12.93 0.72 19.39
C SER A 396 -14.10 -0.22 19.05
N LEU A 397 -15.21 0.30 18.52
CA LEU A 397 -16.31 -0.50 17.96
C LEU A 397 -15.85 -1.34 16.77
N PHE A 398 -15.03 -0.78 15.88
CA PHE A 398 -14.42 -1.54 14.79
C PHE A 398 -13.47 -2.61 15.31
N ALA A 399 -12.63 -2.30 16.29
CA ALA A 399 -11.75 -3.27 16.93
C ALA A 399 -12.54 -4.42 17.55
N PHE A 400 -13.69 -4.17 18.18
CA PHE A 400 -14.61 -5.21 18.67
C PHE A 400 -15.22 -6.06 17.54
N ILE A 401 -15.64 -5.45 16.42
CA ILE A 401 -16.14 -6.17 15.24
C ILE A 401 -15.04 -7.04 14.63
N VAL A 402 -13.82 -6.52 14.53
CA VAL A 402 -12.66 -7.21 13.97
C VAL A 402 -12.20 -8.31 14.91
N THR A 403 -12.11 -8.11 16.22
CA THR A 403 -11.79 -9.20 17.19
C THR A 403 -12.86 -10.27 17.20
N LEU A 404 -14.15 -9.91 17.08
CA LEU A 404 -15.22 -10.88 16.86
C LEU A 404 -15.01 -11.68 15.56
N GLY A 405 -14.40 -11.05 14.55
CA GLY A 405 -14.08 -11.64 13.26
C GLY A 405 -12.68 -12.25 13.10
N MET A 406 -11.75 -12.05 14.05
CA MET A 406 -10.34 -12.47 14.01
C MET A 406 -10.11 -13.81 14.71
N VAL A 407 -11.17 -14.49 15.16
CA VAL A 407 -11.04 -15.91 15.45
C VAL A 407 -11.01 -16.65 14.10
N VAL A 408 -9.76 -16.72 13.60
CA VAL A 408 -9.21 -17.50 12.47
C VAL A 408 -9.29 -16.81 11.10
N ASP A 409 -8.14 -16.35 10.59
CA ASP A 409 -7.98 -16.09 9.16
C ASP A 409 -8.31 -17.37 8.39
N ASP A 410 -9.06 -17.24 7.30
CA ASP A 410 -9.39 -18.41 6.51
C ASP A 410 -8.13 -18.99 5.85
N ALA A 411 -7.19 -18.13 5.44
CA ALA A 411 -5.96 -18.53 4.79
C ALA A 411 -4.78 -17.59 5.09
N ILE A 412 -3.60 -18.16 5.31
CA ILE A 412 -2.32 -17.43 5.29
C ILE A 412 -1.53 -17.85 4.06
N VAL A 413 -1.01 -16.89 3.30
CA VAL A 413 -0.07 -17.12 2.20
C VAL A 413 1.32 -16.71 2.64
N VAL A 414 2.27 -17.65 2.62
CA VAL A 414 3.68 -17.41 2.98
C VAL A 414 4.48 -17.13 1.72
N GLY A 415 5.06 -15.94 1.62
CA GLY A 415 5.80 -15.44 0.46
C GLY A 415 4.92 -14.60 -0.48
N GLY A 416 5.24 -13.31 -0.59
CA GLY A 416 4.55 -12.32 -1.43
C GLY A 416 5.06 -12.29 -2.88
N GLY A 417 5.48 -13.43 -3.43
CA GLY A 417 5.82 -13.58 -4.85
C GLY A 417 4.61 -13.44 -5.76
N HIS A 418 4.80 -13.24 -7.08
CA HIS A 418 3.69 -13.05 -8.02
C HIS A 418 2.64 -14.17 -7.97
N ASN A 419 3.02 -15.45 -7.85
CA ASN A 419 2.04 -16.54 -7.70
C ASN A 419 1.32 -16.49 -6.34
N GLY A 420 2.03 -16.20 -5.25
CA GLY A 420 1.41 -16.07 -3.91
C GLY A 420 0.38 -14.93 -3.87
N LEU A 421 0.69 -13.80 -4.51
CA LEU A 421 -0.22 -12.67 -4.65
C LEU A 421 -1.45 -13.02 -5.52
N VAL A 422 -1.27 -13.76 -6.61
CA VAL A 422 -2.40 -14.25 -7.42
C VAL A 422 -3.31 -15.15 -6.58
N CYS A 423 -2.72 -16.12 -5.87
CA CYS A 423 -3.46 -17.03 -4.98
C CYS A 423 -4.26 -16.25 -3.94
N ALA A 424 -3.62 -15.28 -3.27
CA ALA A 424 -4.27 -14.44 -2.28
C ALA A 424 -5.45 -13.64 -2.86
N ALA A 425 -5.26 -13.04 -4.04
CA ALA A 425 -6.30 -12.28 -4.72
C ALA A 425 -7.53 -13.14 -5.06
N TYR A 426 -7.32 -14.35 -5.60
CA TYR A 426 -8.43 -15.26 -5.91
C TYR A 426 -9.12 -15.83 -4.67
N LEU A 427 -8.37 -16.14 -3.60
CA LEU A 427 -8.95 -16.57 -2.33
C LEU A 427 -9.84 -15.47 -1.73
N ALA A 428 -9.38 -14.22 -1.74
CA ALA A 428 -10.17 -13.09 -1.27
C ALA A 428 -11.37 -12.78 -2.16
N GLN A 429 -11.22 -12.87 -3.49
CA GLN A 429 -12.35 -12.77 -4.42
C GLN A 429 -13.40 -13.86 -4.17
N ALA A 430 -12.98 -15.04 -3.73
CA ALA A 430 -13.87 -16.13 -3.29
C ALA A 430 -14.44 -15.93 -1.87
N GLY A 431 -14.22 -14.78 -1.24
CA GLY A 431 -14.76 -14.41 0.07
C GLY A 431 -13.97 -14.92 1.27
N ARG A 432 -12.72 -15.37 1.08
CA ARG A 432 -11.83 -15.76 2.18
C ARG A 432 -11.14 -14.55 2.78
N LYS A 433 -10.93 -14.55 4.10
CA LYS A 433 -9.99 -13.63 4.75
C LYS A 433 -8.57 -14.17 4.55
N VAL A 434 -7.71 -13.34 3.97
CA VAL A 434 -6.36 -13.75 3.56
C VAL A 434 -5.33 -12.77 4.09
N LEU A 435 -4.31 -13.32 4.73
CA LEU A 435 -3.10 -12.63 5.14
C LEU A 435 -1.92 -13.13 4.31
N VAL A 436 -1.16 -12.22 3.70
CA VAL A 436 0.10 -12.53 3.01
C VAL A 436 1.27 -12.04 3.85
N LEU A 437 2.23 -12.92 4.09
CA LEU A 437 3.44 -12.63 4.85
C LEU A 437 4.65 -12.69 3.91
N GLU A 438 5.27 -11.54 3.67
CA GLU A 438 6.49 -11.40 2.88
C GLU A 438 7.68 -11.07 3.80
N ARG A 439 8.78 -11.80 3.63
CA ARG A 439 10.00 -11.60 4.42
C ARG A 439 10.70 -10.28 4.09
N ARG A 440 10.72 -9.90 2.81
CA ARG A 440 11.42 -8.70 2.34
C ARG A 440 10.55 -7.45 2.58
N HIS A 441 11.18 -6.29 2.48
CA HIS A 441 10.51 -4.99 2.50
C HIS A 441 9.69 -4.70 1.23
N VAL A 442 9.71 -5.61 0.24
CA VAL A 442 9.09 -5.42 -1.07
C VAL A 442 8.44 -6.72 -1.56
N LEU A 443 7.30 -6.57 -2.23
CA LEU A 443 6.52 -7.67 -2.81
C LEU A 443 7.02 -8.05 -4.22
N GLY A 444 6.70 -9.27 -4.64
CA GLY A 444 6.89 -9.75 -6.02
C GLY A 444 7.91 -10.86 -6.20
N GLY A 445 8.66 -11.22 -5.15
CA GLY A 445 9.66 -12.29 -5.22
C GLY A 445 10.70 -11.99 -6.30
N ALA A 446 10.85 -12.88 -7.29
CA ALA A 446 11.76 -12.68 -8.43
C ALA A 446 11.22 -11.71 -9.51
N ALA A 447 9.98 -11.24 -9.39
CA ALA A 447 9.35 -10.26 -10.27
C ALA A 447 9.30 -8.88 -9.59
N VAL A 448 10.44 -8.40 -9.11
CA VAL A 448 10.55 -7.12 -8.39
C VAL A 448 11.35 -6.09 -9.19
N SER A 449 10.96 -4.83 -9.05
CA SER A 449 11.70 -3.68 -9.57
C SER A 449 12.09 -2.75 -8.42
N GLU A 450 13.39 -2.45 -8.32
CA GLU A 450 13.95 -1.67 -7.22
C GLU A 450 14.91 -0.62 -7.74
N GLN A 451 14.97 0.52 -7.05
CA GLN A 451 15.97 1.55 -7.30
C GLN A 451 17.28 1.16 -6.62
N VAL A 452 18.04 0.27 -7.26
CA VAL A 452 19.32 -0.24 -6.73
C VAL A 452 20.37 0.86 -6.60
N PHE A 453 20.36 1.82 -7.53
CA PHE A 453 21.20 3.02 -7.50
C PHE A 453 20.31 4.25 -7.67
N PRO A 454 20.64 5.40 -7.05
CA PRO A 454 19.82 6.60 -7.13
C PRO A 454 19.47 6.98 -8.58
N GLY A 455 18.17 7.10 -8.87
CA GLY A 455 17.65 7.41 -10.21
C GLY A 455 17.58 6.24 -11.19
N PHE A 456 18.08 5.05 -10.86
CA PHE A 456 18.06 3.88 -11.75
C PHE A 456 17.21 2.74 -11.18
N THR A 457 16.10 2.44 -11.85
CA THR A 457 15.21 1.34 -11.49
C THR A 457 15.53 0.11 -12.32
N PHE A 458 15.83 -1.01 -11.64
CA PHE A 458 16.11 -2.28 -12.30
C PHE A 458 15.02 -3.28 -11.99
N SER A 459 14.56 -4.00 -13.02
CA SER A 459 13.94 -5.31 -12.84
C SER A 459 15.01 -6.27 -12.32
N VAL A 460 15.05 -6.47 -11.00
CA VAL A 460 16.25 -6.98 -10.30
C VAL A 460 16.60 -8.40 -10.73
N CYS A 461 15.59 -9.27 -10.88
CA CYS A 461 15.74 -10.65 -11.31
C CYS A 461 15.10 -10.87 -12.69
N SER A 462 13.80 -11.18 -12.73
CA SER A 462 13.05 -11.30 -13.98
C SER A 462 12.92 -9.93 -14.64
N TYR A 463 13.11 -9.84 -15.96
CA TYR A 463 13.24 -8.59 -16.71
C TYR A 463 12.23 -8.44 -17.86
N VAL A 464 11.52 -9.51 -18.21
CA VAL A 464 10.52 -9.56 -19.29
C VAL A 464 9.32 -10.37 -18.83
N VAL A 465 8.16 -10.08 -19.42
CA VAL A 465 6.88 -10.72 -19.17
C VAL A 465 6.40 -11.36 -20.47
N SER A 466 5.97 -12.62 -20.40
CA SER A 466 5.48 -13.35 -21.58
C SER A 466 4.56 -14.52 -21.22
N LEU A 467 4.84 -15.22 -20.12
CA LEU A 467 4.05 -16.37 -19.69
C LEU A 467 2.85 -16.02 -18.80
N PHE A 468 2.69 -14.75 -18.42
CA PHE A 468 1.66 -14.35 -17.47
C PHE A 468 0.28 -14.55 -18.08
N ARG A 469 -0.63 -15.22 -17.35
CA ARG A 469 -1.88 -15.68 -17.96
C ARG A 469 -2.81 -14.51 -18.31
N PRO A 470 -3.30 -14.41 -19.57
CA PRO A 470 -4.22 -13.33 -19.95
C PRO A 470 -5.58 -13.37 -19.25
N HIS A 471 -6.03 -14.53 -18.74
CA HIS A 471 -7.27 -14.59 -17.96
C HIS A 471 -7.08 -13.97 -16.57
N ILE A 472 -5.92 -14.14 -15.93
CA ILE A 472 -5.60 -13.51 -14.63
C ILE A 472 -5.60 -11.97 -14.77
N ILE A 473 -5.00 -11.43 -15.83
CA ILE A 473 -5.03 -9.97 -16.11
C ILE A 473 -6.48 -9.45 -16.16
N ARG A 474 -7.38 -10.19 -16.82
CA ARG A 474 -8.78 -9.80 -17.00
C ARG A 474 -9.62 -9.97 -15.72
N GLU A 475 -9.50 -11.12 -15.06
CA GLU A 475 -10.29 -11.48 -13.87
C GLU A 475 -9.91 -10.63 -12.65
N LEU A 476 -8.63 -10.28 -12.50
CA LEU A 476 -8.15 -9.38 -11.46
C LEU A 476 -8.09 -7.91 -11.91
N ARG A 477 -8.54 -7.61 -13.13
CA ARG A 477 -8.59 -6.25 -13.71
C ARG A 477 -7.26 -5.48 -13.58
N LEU A 478 -6.14 -6.15 -13.82
CA LEU A 478 -4.80 -5.61 -13.51
C LEU A 478 -4.45 -4.33 -14.29
N VAL A 479 -5.07 -4.11 -15.46
CA VAL A 479 -4.92 -2.86 -16.24
C VAL A 479 -5.46 -1.66 -15.44
N ASP A 480 -6.56 -1.83 -14.72
CA ASP A 480 -7.14 -0.78 -13.85
C ASP A 480 -6.23 -0.48 -12.66
N HIS A 481 -5.33 -1.43 -12.32
CA HIS A 481 -4.30 -1.30 -11.30
C HIS A 481 -2.93 -0.89 -11.89
N GLY A 482 -2.89 -0.36 -13.12
CA GLY A 482 -1.71 0.24 -13.73
C GLY A 482 -0.77 -0.72 -14.48
N LEU A 483 -1.18 -1.98 -14.70
CA LEU A 483 -0.38 -2.91 -15.50
C LEU A 483 -0.41 -2.53 -16.98
N HIS A 484 0.75 -2.12 -17.51
CA HIS A 484 0.96 -1.89 -18.93
C HIS A 484 2.15 -2.71 -19.44
N ILE A 485 1.90 -3.56 -20.44
CA ILE A 485 2.91 -4.39 -21.09
C ILE A 485 3.23 -3.79 -22.47
N ILE A 486 4.51 -3.56 -22.72
CA ILE A 486 5.05 -3.02 -23.97
C ILE A 486 5.69 -4.19 -24.74
N PRO A 487 5.17 -4.57 -25.92
CA PRO A 487 5.73 -5.68 -26.70
C PRO A 487 7.18 -5.45 -27.13
N LEU A 488 7.97 -6.52 -27.13
CA LEU A 488 9.30 -6.62 -27.70
C LEU A 488 9.20 -7.00 -29.18
N ASP A 489 9.57 -6.08 -30.08
CA ASP A 489 9.42 -6.27 -31.52
C ASP A 489 10.68 -6.83 -32.22
N CYS A 490 11.80 -6.99 -31.50
CA CYS A 490 13.07 -7.45 -32.08
C CYS A 490 13.82 -8.44 -31.17
N SER A 491 14.46 -9.43 -31.78
CA SER A 491 15.51 -10.26 -31.19
C SER A 491 16.77 -10.16 -32.05
N PHE A 492 17.83 -9.55 -31.50
CA PHE A 492 19.06 -9.17 -32.20
C PHE A 492 20.25 -10.04 -31.76
N LEU A 493 20.93 -10.66 -32.72
CA LEU A 493 22.14 -11.43 -32.53
C LEU A 493 23.32 -10.72 -33.23
N PRO A 494 24.24 -10.09 -32.49
CA PRO A 494 25.51 -9.65 -33.04
C PRO A 494 26.49 -10.84 -33.17
N LEU A 495 27.31 -10.85 -34.22
CA LEU A 495 28.33 -11.89 -34.44
C LEU A 495 29.75 -11.32 -34.32
N PRO A 496 30.74 -12.12 -33.88
CA PRO A 496 32.13 -11.67 -33.72
C PRO A 496 32.79 -11.19 -35.02
N ASP A 497 32.32 -11.65 -36.17
CA ASP A 497 32.84 -11.31 -37.50
C ASP A 497 32.26 -10.00 -38.06
N GLY A 498 31.48 -9.27 -37.26
CA GLY A 498 30.84 -8.01 -37.65
C GLY A 498 29.51 -8.17 -38.40
N ARG A 499 29.04 -9.39 -38.64
CA ARG A 499 27.67 -9.64 -39.14
C ARG A 499 26.66 -9.61 -37.98
N SER A 500 25.38 -9.66 -38.32
CA SER A 500 24.31 -9.78 -37.34
C SER A 500 23.07 -10.45 -37.94
N LEU A 501 22.20 -10.98 -37.08
CA LEU A 501 20.87 -11.46 -37.43
C LEU A 501 19.84 -10.74 -36.54
N ALA A 502 18.85 -10.07 -37.13
CA ALA A 502 17.72 -9.51 -36.39
C ALA A 502 16.42 -10.20 -36.81
N ARG A 503 15.68 -10.72 -35.83
CA ARG A 503 14.35 -11.29 -36.01
C ARG A 503 13.32 -10.29 -35.50
N TRP A 504 12.34 -9.97 -36.31
CA TRP A 504 11.33 -8.92 -36.09
C TRP A 504 9.93 -9.51 -36.00
N GLY A 505 8.97 -8.78 -35.44
CA GLY A 505 7.54 -9.11 -35.56
C GLY A 505 7.07 -9.16 -37.02
N ASP A 506 7.66 -8.33 -37.89
CA ASP A 506 7.46 -8.40 -39.35
C ASP A 506 8.13 -9.64 -39.95
N HIS A 507 7.31 -10.53 -40.50
CA HIS A 507 7.74 -11.82 -41.05
C HIS A 507 8.64 -11.67 -42.28
N GLU A 508 8.35 -10.69 -43.16
CA GLU A 508 9.14 -10.46 -44.38
C GLU A 508 10.50 -9.82 -44.07
N ARG A 509 10.57 -8.99 -43.04
CA ARG A 509 11.83 -8.45 -42.54
C ARG A 509 12.69 -9.56 -41.95
N THR A 510 12.12 -10.43 -41.13
CA THR A 510 12.80 -11.61 -40.57
C THR A 510 13.29 -12.55 -41.66
N ARG A 511 12.43 -12.87 -42.64
CA ARG A 511 12.77 -13.71 -43.80
C ARG A 511 13.97 -13.16 -44.57
N ARG A 512 13.99 -11.85 -44.86
CA ARG A 512 15.13 -11.18 -45.52
C ARG A 512 16.42 -11.25 -44.70
N GLU A 513 16.32 -11.10 -43.38
CA GLU A 513 17.47 -11.20 -42.47
C GLU A 513 18.06 -12.62 -42.43
N ILE A 514 17.20 -13.64 -42.36
CA ILE A 514 17.60 -15.07 -42.37
C ILE A 514 18.19 -15.46 -43.74
N ALA A 515 17.62 -14.96 -44.84
CA ALA A 515 18.07 -15.27 -46.20
C ALA A 515 19.53 -14.87 -46.47
N ARG A 516 20.09 -13.94 -45.69
CA ARG A 516 21.53 -13.58 -45.74
C ARG A 516 22.45 -14.70 -45.24
N PHE A 517 21.92 -15.68 -44.50
CA PHE A 517 22.66 -16.79 -43.94
C PHE A 517 22.23 -18.14 -44.55
N SER A 518 20.94 -18.36 -44.78
CA SER A 518 20.44 -19.49 -45.56
C SER A 518 19.12 -19.14 -46.24
N ALA A 519 19.07 -19.35 -47.56
CA ALA A 519 17.83 -19.19 -48.33
C ALA A 519 16.80 -20.25 -47.93
N ARG A 520 17.23 -21.49 -47.65
CA ARG A 520 16.35 -22.58 -47.21
C ARG A 520 15.71 -22.26 -45.87
N ASP A 521 16.49 -21.83 -44.90
CA ASP A 521 15.96 -21.51 -43.57
C ASP A 521 14.95 -20.37 -43.62
N ALA A 522 15.14 -19.39 -44.52
CA ALA A 522 14.20 -18.30 -44.72
C ALA A 522 12.84 -18.75 -45.28
N GLU A 523 12.82 -19.81 -46.10
CA GLU A 523 11.57 -20.44 -46.59
C GLU A 523 10.91 -21.31 -45.51
N VAL A 524 11.70 -22.01 -44.69
CA VAL A 524 11.19 -22.97 -43.68
C VAL A 524 10.72 -22.26 -42.40
N TYR A 525 11.27 -21.09 -42.07
CA TYR A 525 10.99 -20.37 -40.82
C TYR A 525 9.48 -20.13 -40.55
N PRO A 526 8.66 -19.70 -41.53
CA PRO A 526 7.22 -19.55 -41.32
C PRO A 526 6.51 -20.87 -41.02
N GLU A 527 6.91 -21.98 -41.66
CA GLU A 527 6.33 -23.31 -41.42
C GLU A 527 6.63 -23.80 -40.01
N PHE A 528 7.87 -23.62 -39.55
CA PHE A 528 8.26 -23.86 -38.16
C PHE A 528 7.38 -23.05 -37.18
N GLY A 529 7.18 -21.76 -37.46
CA GLY A 529 6.34 -20.89 -36.63
C GLY A 529 4.88 -21.36 -36.52
N LEU A 530 4.30 -21.83 -37.63
CA LEU A 530 2.96 -22.42 -37.65
C LEU A 530 2.91 -23.73 -36.86
N ALA A 531 3.90 -24.61 -37.01
CA ALA A 531 3.98 -25.86 -36.27
C ALA A 531 4.06 -25.60 -34.76
N MET A 532 5.01 -24.76 -34.33
CA MET A 532 5.18 -24.40 -32.92
C MET A 532 3.95 -23.72 -32.33
N THR A 533 3.24 -22.88 -33.09
CA THR A 533 1.98 -22.26 -32.64
C THR A 533 0.90 -23.32 -32.37
N LYS A 534 0.78 -24.35 -33.22
CA LYS A 534 -0.20 -25.43 -33.02
C LYS A 534 0.14 -26.26 -31.77
N LEU A 535 1.42 -26.59 -31.58
CA LEU A 535 1.90 -27.30 -30.39
C LEU A 535 1.67 -26.47 -29.12
N ALA A 536 2.07 -25.20 -29.13
CA ALA A 536 1.88 -24.28 -27.99
C ALA A 536 0.43 -24.14 -27.56
N ARG A 537 -0.53 -24.08 -28.50
CA ARG A 537 -1.97 -24.05 -28.17
C ARG A 537 -2.45 -25.31 -27.45
N PHE A 538 -1.93 -26.47 -27.82
CA PHE A 538 -2.24 -27.71 -27.13
C PHE A 538 -1.64 -27.73 -25.72
N SER A 539 -0.34 -27.42 -25.59
CA SER A 539 0.34 -27.39 -24.30
C SER A 539 -0.26 -26.37 -23.34
N LYS A 540 -0.76 -25.23 -23.86
CA LYS A 540 -1.50 -24.22 -23.08
C LYS A 540 -2.71 -24.80 -22.36
N ASN A 541 -3.48 -25.68 -23.01
CA ASN A 541 -4.63 -26.35 -22.40
C ASN A 541 -4.23 -27.34 -21.31
N VAL A 542 -3.03 -27.92 -21.40
CA VAL A 542 -2.47 -28.83 -20.38
C VAL A 542 -1.97 -28.03 -19.17
N ILE A 543 -1.39 -26.86 -19.43
CA ILE A 543 -0.77 -25.99 -18.43
C ILE A 543 -1.80 -25.22 -17.59
N ASP A 544 -2.91 -24.80 -18.18
CA ASP A 544 -4.03 -24.15 -17.47
C ASP A 544 -4.91 -25.11 -16.66
N SER A 545 -4.51 -26.37 -16.52
CA SER A 545 -5.26 -27.37 -15.78
C SER A 545 -4.33 -28.16 -14.86
N PRO A 546 -4.80 -28.61 -13.68
CA PRO A 546 -4.04 -29.56 -12.88
C PRO A 546 -3.66 -30.76 -13.74
N ALA A 547 -2.38 -31.13 -13.73
CA ALA A 547 -1.90 -32.27 -14.50
C ALA A 547 -2.67 -33.54 -14.07
N PRO A 548 -3.23 -34.31 -15.02
CA PRO A 548 -3.91 -35.56 -14.69
C PRO A 548 -2.91 -36.59 -14.18
N GLU A 549 -3.29 -37.38 -13.18
CA GLU A 549 -2.44 -38.44 -12.60
C GLU A 549 -2.67 -39.77 -13.33
N PRO A 550 -1.74 -40.24 -14.19
CA PRO A 550 -1.95 -41.43 -15.01
C PRO A 550 -2.00 -42.73 -14.19
N THR A 551 -1.47 -42.71 -12.97
CA THR A 551 -1.44 -43.89 -12.09
C THR A 551 -2.71 -44.05 -11.25
N SER A 552 -3.59 -43.04 -11.24
CA SER A 552 -4.82 -43.05 -10.45
C SER A 552 -5.97 -43.78 -11.16
N LEU A 553 -6.73 -44.56 -10.40
CA LEU A 553 -7.98 -45.20 -10.84
C LEU A 553 -9.22 -44.35 -10.53
N ASP A 554 -9.06 -43.12 -10.02
CA ASP A 554 -10.18 -42.21 -9.79
C ASP A 554 -10.88 -41.90 -11.13
N PRO A 555 -12.21 -42.08 -11.24
CA PRO A 555 -12.97 -41.77 -12.46
C PRO A 555 -12.72 -40.35 -13.01
N ARG A 556 -12.45 -39.37 -12.14
CA ARG A 556 -12.14 -37.98 -12.53
C ARG A 556 -10.80 -37.90 -13.27
N GLU A 557 -9.79 -38.62 -12.80
CA GLU A 557 -8.46 -38.67 -13.43
C GLU A 557 -8.52 -39.41 -14.77
N LEU A 558 -9.23 -40.54 -14.81
CA LEU A 558 -9.47 -41.27 -16.07
C LEU A 558 -10.18 -40.40 -17.11
N TRP A 559 -11.15 -39.59 -16.68
CA TRP A 559 -11.85 -38.65 -17.57
C TRP A 559 -10.94 -37.51 -18.05
N ALA A 560 -10.10 -36.96 -17.17
CA ALA A 560 -9.10 -35.95 -17.53
C ALA A 560 -8.08 -36.52 -18.54
N MET A 561 -7.60 -37.75 -18.33
CA MET A 561 -6.73 -38.47 -19.27
C MET A 561 -7.41 -38.72 -20.61
N LEU A 562 -8.69 -39.12 -20.62
CA LEU A 562 -9.47 -39.29 -21.86
C LEU A 562 -9.62 -37.96 -22.61
N ARG A 563 -9.87 -36.85 -21.90
CA ARG A 563 -9.97 -35.52 -22.50
C ARG A 563 -8.65 -35.10 -23.14
N LEU A 564 -7.53 -35.30 -22.43
CA LEU A 564 -6.19 -35.03 -22.95
C LEU A 564 -5.88 -35.90 -24.17
N GLY A 565 -6.18 -37.20 -24.10
CA GLY A 565 -6.02 -38.13 -25.21
C GLY A 565 -6.86 -37.72 -26.43
N ARG A 566 -8.11 -37.31 -26.23
CA ARG A 566 -8.96 -36.79 -27.32
C ARG A 566 -8.39 -35.51 -27.94
N ALA A 567 -7.90 -34.57 -27.13
CA ALA A 567 -7.25 -33.36 -27.64
C ALA A 567 -5.99 -33.69 -28.45
N TYR A 568 -5.16 -34.61 -27.98
CA TYR A 568 -3.98 -35.07 -28.70
C TYR A 568 -4.34 -35.78 -30.03
N GLN A 569 -5.44 -36.53 -30.08
CA GLN A 569 -5.92 -37.18 -31.31
C GLN A 569 -6.46 -36.20 -32.36
N GLN A 570 -6.75 -34.94 -32.00
CA GLN A 570 -7.16 -33.90 -32.97
C GLN A 570 -6.00 -33.40 -33.83
N PHE A 571 -4.75 -33.62 -33.41
CA PHE A 571 -3.59 -33.34 -34.25
C PHE A 571 -3.52 -34.27 -35.45
N ASP A 572 -3.03 -33.73 -36.58
CA ASP A 572 -2.63 -34.56 -37.70
C ASP A 572 -1.46 -35.49 -37.31
N ARG A 573 -1.17 -36.46 -38.18
CA ARG A 573 -0.18 -37.49 -37.88
C ARG A 573 1.21 -36.90 -37.62
N ASP A 574 1.59 -35.85 -38.36
CA ASP A 574 2.93 -35.29 -38.31
C ASP A 574 3.14 -34.44 -37.05
N LEU A 575 2.14 -33.63 -36.66
CA LEU A 575 2.17 -32.88 -35.41
C LEU A 575 2.21 -33.79 -34.17
N ARG A 576 1.56 -34.96 -34.21
CA ARG A 576 1.69 -35.94 -33.13
C ARG A 576 3.11 -36.47 -32.97
N TYR A 577 3.78 -36.80 -34.08
CA TYR A 577 5.19 -37.20 -34.01
C TYR A 577 6.08 -36.05 -33.56
N LEU A 578 5.81 -34.83 -34.03
CA LEU A 578 6.56 -33.64 -33.65
C LEU A 578 6.42 -33.33 -32.17
N GLU A 579 5.23 -33.48 -31.58
CA GLU A 579 5.01 -33.32 -30.14
C GLU A 579 5.83 -34.35 -29.34
N VAL A 580 5.84 -35.63 -29.72
CA VAL A 580 6.64 -36.65 -29.04
C VAL A 580 8.14 -36.35 -29.15
N LYS A 581 8.61 -35.91 -30.32
CA LYS A 581 9.99 -35.48 -30.54
C LYS A 581 10.33 -34.27 -29.68
N LEU A 582 9.50 -33.25 -29.66
CA LEU A 582 9.68 -32.05 -28.85
C LEU A 582 9.80 -32.37 -27.36
N MET A 583 9.02 -33.33 -26.87
CA MET A 583 9.10 -33.76 -25.47
C MET A 583 10.42 -34.48 -25.16
N THR A 584 11.03 -35.19 -26.11
CA THR A 584 12.13 -36.15 -25.84
C THR A 584 13.50 -35.75 -26.41
N MET A 585 13.55 -34.94 -27.46
CA MET A 585 14.78 -34.52 -28.14
C MET A 585 15.48 -33.38 -27.40
N SER A 586 16.74 -33.16 -27.78
CA SER A 586 17.43 -31.92 -27.43
C SER A 586 16.95 -30.75 -28.28
N ALA A 587 17.11 -29.52 -27.79
CA ALA A 587 16.75 -28.31 -28.53
C ALA A 587 17.56 -28.19 -29.82
N ALA A 588 18.85 -28.57 -29.80
CA ALA A 588 19.70 -28.61 -30.98
C ALA A 588 19.19 -29.61 -32.03
N ASP A 589 18.99 -30.88 -31.65
CA ASP A 589 18.55 -31.91 -32.60
C ASP A 589 17.16 -31.61 -33.16
N PHE A 590 16.26 -31.03 -32.34
CA PHE A 590 14.93 -30.64 -32.79
C PHE A 590 14.99 -29.53 -33.83
N LEU A 591 15.87 -28.54 -33.65
CA LEU A 591 16.05 -27.45 -34.61
C LEU A 591 16.78 -27.92 -35.88
N ASP A 592 17.65 -28.93 -35.80
CA ASP A 592 18.32 -29.53 -36.96
C ASP A 592 17.34 -30.21 -37.94
N GLU A 593 16.14 -30.60 -37.48
CA GLU A 593 15.08 -31.08 -38.38
C GLU A 593 14.52 -29.99 -39.30
N TRP A 594 14.69 -28.72 -38.92
CA TRP A 594 14.10 -27.56 -39.61
C TRP A 594 15.14 -26.67 -40.29
N PHE A 595 16.26 -26.42 -39.63
CA PHE A 595 17.21 -25.37 -40.02
C PHE A 595 18.63 -25.89 -40.23
N GLU A 596 19.34 -25.31 -41.19
CA GLU A 596 20.75 -25.66 -41.48
C GLU A 596 21.75 -24.63 -40.94
N SER A 597 21.35 -23.38 -40.76
CA SER A 597 22.23 -22.30 -40.28
C SER A 597 22.41 -22.31 -38.77
N ASP A 598 23.64 -22.52 -38.32
CA ASP A 598 23.99 -22.41 -36.90
C ASP A 598 23.75 -20.99 -36.33
N VAL A 599 23.82 -19.95 -37.17
CA VAL A 599 23.54 -18.56 -36.78
C VAL A 599 22.07 -18.40 -36.38
N LEU A 600 21.15 -19.13 -37.01
CA LEU A 600 19.74 -19.13 -36.66
C LEU A 600 19.46 -20.07 -35.48
N LYS A 601 20.04 -21.28 -35.49
CA LYS A 601 19.84 -22.29 -34.44
C LYS A 601 20.39 -21.87 -33.08
N GLY A 602 21.50 -21.14 -33.04
CA GLY A 602 22.11 -20.60 -31.81
C GLY A 602 21.09 -19.90 -30.91
N PRO A 603 20.59 -18.71 -31.27
CA PRO A 603 19.62 -17.96 -30.45
C PRO A 603 18.26 -18.67 -30.31
N MET A 604 17.87 -19.58 -31.21
CA MET A 604 16.64 -20.36 -31.07
C MET A 604 16.75 -21.47 -30.02
N SER A 605 17.90 -22.14 -29.93
CA SER A 605 18.13 -23.23 -28.97
C SER A 605 18.24 -22.74 -27.52
N VAL A 606 18.56 -21.45 -27.30
CA VAL A 606 18.66 -20.88 -25.95
C VAL A 606 17.35 -21.01 -25.16
N SER A 607 16.20 -20.88 -25.82
CA SER A 607 14.90 -21.09 -25.17
C SER A 607 14.78 -22.49 -24.53
N GLY A 608 15.58 -23.47 -24.96
CA GLY A 608 15.64 -24.82 -24.39
C GLY A 608 16.49 -24.98 -23.11
N ILE A 609 17.26 -23.96 -22.72
CA ILE A 609 18.24 -24.07 -21.61
C ILE A 609 18.05 -23.01 -20.51
N ILE A 610 17.16 -22.03 -20.72
CA ILE A 610 16.89 -20.99 -19.71
C ILE A 610 16.36 -21.65 -18.43
N GLY A 611 17.02 -21.37 -17.30
CA GLY A 611 16.60 -21.86 -15.98
C GLY A 611 16.85 -23.36 -15.72
N THR A 612 17.61 -24.04 -16.58
CA THR A 612 17.99 -25.46 -16.40
C THR A 612 19.50 -25.62 -16.35
N MET A 613 19.97 -26.65 -15.65
CA MET A 613 21.39 -27.03 -15.64
C MET A 613 21.65 -28.14 -16.67
N GLN A 614 21.33 -27.85 -17.94
CA GLN A 614 21.43 -28.78 -19.07
C GLN A 614 21.95 -28.04 -20.31
N GLY A 615 22.78 -28.69 -21.12
CA GLY A 615 23.26 -28.16 -22.40
C GLY A 615 22.21 -28.22 -23.50
N VAL A 616 22.39 -27.45 -24.58
CA VAL A 616 21.47 -27.39 -25.74
C VAL A 616 21.32 -28.74 -26.46
N ARG A 617 22.27 -29.65 -26.27
CA ARG A 617 22.24 -31.04 -26.77
C ARG A 617 21.72 -32.08 -25.76
N SER A 618 21.28 -31.64 -24.59
CA SER A 618 20.72 -32.54 -23.59
C SER A 618 19.28 -32.95 -23.98
N PRO A 619 18.92 -34.25 -23.93
CA PRO A 619 17.55 -34.69 -24.17
C PRO A 619 16.53 -34.01 -23.25
N GLY A 620 15.37 -33.64 -23.78
CA GLY A 620 14.29 -32.95 -23.07
C GLY A 620 14.35 -31.42 -23.11
N THR A 621 15.45 -30.82 -23.55
CA THR A 621 15.57 -29.36 -23.67
C THR A 621 14.66 -28.75 -24.75
N ALA A 622 14.19 -29.54 -25.73
CA ALA A 622 13.23 -29.09 -26.73
C ALA A 622 11.85 -28.73 -26.12
N TYR A 623 11.42 -29.40 -25.03
CA TYR A 623 10.21 -29.00 -24.30
C TYR A 623 10.36 -27.62 -23.67
N VAL A 624 11.53 -27.32 -23.08
CA VAL A 624 11.80 -26.02 -22.46
C VAL A 624 11.76 -24.91 -23.51
N LEU A 625 12.17 -25.20 -24.75
CA LEU A 625 12.01 -24.29 -25.89
C LEU A 625 10.53 -23.97 -26.13
N LEU A 626 9.66 -24.99 -26.15
CA LEU A 626 8.22 -24.79 -26.26
C LEU A 626 7.64 -24.00 -25.10
N HIS A 627 8.06 -24.28 -23.86
CA HIS A 627 7.63 -23.56 -22.66
C HIS A 627 7.82 -22.05 -22.81
N HIS A 628 8.97 -21.61 -23.36
CA HIS A 628 9.24 -20.20 -23.65
C HIS A 628 8.57 -19.69 -24.94
N TYR A 629 8.20 -20.57 -25.85
CA TYR A 629 7.48 -20.22 -27.08
C TYR A 629 5.98 -19.95 -26.86
N MET A 630 5.40 -20.49 -25.78
CA MET A 630 3.99 -20.36 -25.44
C MET A 630 3.57 -18.97 -24.95
N GLY A 631 4.52 -18.06 -24.74
CA GLY A 631 4.23 -16.73 -24.23
C GLY A 631 3.29 -15.91 -25.12
N GLU A 632 2.48 -15.06 -24.51
CA GLU A 632 1.43 -14.29 -25.18
C GLU A 632 1.24 -12.92 -24.55
N ILE A 633 1.01 -11.91 -25.40
CA ILE A 633 0.63 -10.54 -25.00
C ILE A 633 -0.51 -10.11 -25.92
N ASP A 634 -1.63 -9.68 -25.35
CA ASP A 634 -2.80 -9.16 -26.08
C ASP A 634 -3.30 -10.05 -27.24
N GLY A 635 -3.25 -11.37 -27.06
CA GLY A 635 -3.66 -12.34 -28.08
C GLY A 635 -2.59 -12.71 -29.11
N ALA A 636 -1.45 -11.99 -29.13
CA ALA A 636 -0.32 -12.31 -29.99
C ALA A 636 0.54 -13.42 -29.36
N PHE A 637 0.63 -14.56 -30.06
CA PHE A 637 1.49 -15.68 -29.67
C PHE A 637 2.96 -15.37 -29.87
N ARG A 638 3.81 -15.98 -29.04
CA ARG A 638 5.27 -15.80 -29.03
C ARG A 638 5.70 -14.35 -28.74
N ALA A 639 4.85 -13.60 -28.04
CA ALA A 639 5.14 -12.21 -27.70
C ALA A 639 5.77 -12.12 -26.31
N TRP A 640 6.90 -11.42 -26.24
CA TRP A 640 7.54 -11.01 -24.99
C TRP A 640 7.37 -9.51 -24.84
N GLY A 641 7.47 -8.98 -23.63
CA GLY A 641 7.29 -7.56 -23.39
C GLY A 641 7.87 -7.08 -22.09
N PHE A 642 8.02 -5.76 -21.99
CA PHE A 642 8.39 -5.08 -20.77
C PHE A 642 7.14 -4.62 -20.03
N ALA A 643 7.10 -4.81 -18.73
CA ALA A 643 6.15 -4.07 -17.90
C ALA A 643 6.71 -2.64 -17.70
N ARG A 644 5.88 -1.62 -17.93
CA ARG A 644 6.26 -0.23 -17.63
C ARG A 644 6.56 -0.09 -16.13
N GLY A 645 7.65 0.54 -15.78
CA GLY A 645 8.22 0.61 -14.43
C GLY A 645 9.06 -0.62 -14.04
N GLY A 646 9.19 -1.60 -14.94
CA GLY A 646 9.86 -2.88 -14.72
C GLY A 646 8.92 -3.99 -14.23
N THR A 647 9.45 -5.20 -14.06
CA THR A 647 8.63 -6.40 -13.72
C THR A 647 7.92 -6.32 -12.37
N GLY A 648 8.41 -5.48 -11.45
CA GLY A 648 7.72 -5.14 -10.21
C GLY A 648 6.31 -4.58 -10.41
N ALA A 649 6.03 -3.94 -11.55
CA ALA A 649 4.70 -3.45 -11.87
C ALA A 649 3.67 -4.59 -12.01
N VAL A 650 4.08 -5.79 -12.44
CA VAL A 650 3.19 -6.96 -12.48
C VAL A 650 2.76 -7.34 -11.07
N SER A 651 3.73 -7.52 -10.17
CA SER A 651 3.47 -7.88 -8.78
C SER A 651 2.70 -6.81 -8.02
N ASN A 652 3.02 -5.53 -8.24
CA ASN A 652 2.34 -4.42 -7.61
C ASN A 652 0.89 -4.25 -8.10
N ALA A 653 0.62 -4.50 -9.38
CA ALA A 653 -0.75 -4.51 -9.89
C ALA A 653 -1.58 -5.63 -9.26
N ILE A 654 -1.00 -6.84 -9.10
CA ILE A 654 -1.67 -7.95 -8.42
C ILE A 654 -1.90 -7.61 -6.94
N ALA A 655 -0.89 -7.04 -6.26
CA ALA A 655 -1.01 -6.61 -4.86
C ALA A 655 -2.09 -5.53 -4.66
N ALA A 656 -2.21 -4.58 -5.59
CA ALA A 656 -3.25 -3.56 -5.57
C ALA A 656 -4.65 -4.18 -5.76
N ALA A 657 -4.79 -5.13 -6.69
CA ALA A 657 -6.03 -5.89 -6.85
C ALA A 657 -6.38 -6.70 -5.59
N ALA A 658 -5.39 -7.41 -5.01
CA ALA A 658 -5.54 -8.19 -3.79
C ALA A 658 -6.02 -7.31 -2.61
N ARG A 659 -5.41 -6.14 -2.39
CA ARG A 659 -5.86 -5.17 -1.38
C ARG A 659 -7.28 -4.69 -1.65
N GLY A 660 -7.65 -4.47 -2.92
CA GLY A 660 -9.01 -4.14 -3.32
C GLY A 660 -10.04 -5.22 -2.97
N PHE A 661 -9.62 -6.49 -2.89
CA PHE A 661 -10.45 -7.61 -2.41
C PHE A 661 -10.37 -7.83 -0.88
N GLY A 662 -9.64 -7.00 -0.14
CA GLY A 662 -9.52 -7.08 1.32
C GLY A 662 -8.41 -8.01 1.82
N VAL A 663 -7.42 -8.35 0.98
CA VAL A 663 -6.23 -9.08 1.42
C VAL A 663 -5.34 -8.17 2.26
N GLU A 664 -4.91 -8.66 3.43
CA GLU A 664 -3.89 -8.01 4.24
C GLU A 664 -2.50 -8.43 3.74
N LEU A 665 -1.64 -7.45 3.42
CA LEU A 665 -0.29 -7.69 2.89
C LEU A 665 0.73 -7.13 3.89
N VAL A 666 1.46 -8.01 4.56
CA VAL A 666 2.48 -7.63 5.55
C VAL A 666 3.86 -7.98 5.01
N THR A 667 4.71 -6.97 4.85
CA THR A 667 6.13 -7.10 4.50
C THR A 667 6.99 -7.15 5.76
N GLU A 668 8.27 -7.51 5.61
CA GLU A 668 9.21 -7.65 6.73
C GLU A 668 8.73 -8.62 7.82
N ALA A 669 7.93 -9.62 7.43
CA ALA A 669 7.35 -10.64 8.30
C ALA A 669 7.90 -12.03 7.95
N PRO A 670 9.17 -12.34 8.27
CA PRO A 670 9.73 -13.66 8.06
C PRO A 670 8.98 -14.72 8.87
N VAL A 671 8.52 -15.77 8.19
CA VAL A 671 7.90 -16.94 8.81
C VAL A 671 8.98 -17.94 9.19
N ALA A 672 9.06 -18.27 10.49
CA ALA A 672 10.01 -19.25 11.01
C ALA A 672 9.54 -20.70 10.79
N GLN A 673 8.25 -20.97 11.04
CA GLN A 673 7.70 -22.33 10.89
C GLN A 673 6.19 -22.32 10.61
N VAL A 674 5.70 -23.37 9.96
CA VAL A 674 4.27 -23.70 9.89
C VAL A 674 3.88 -24.44 11.16
N ARG A 675 2.85 -23.93 11.85
CA ARG A 675 2.32 -24.59 13.04
C ARG A 675 1.45 -25.77 12.62
N ILE A 676 1.78 -26.95 13.14
CA ILE A 676 1.11 -28.20 12.81
C ILE A 676 0.57 -28.83 14.09
N SER A 677 -0.71 -29.20 14.08
CA SER A 677 -1.36 -29.96 15.15
C SER A 677 -1.87 -31.28 14.60
N GLY A 678 -1.33 -32.40 15.11
CA GLY A 678 -1.50 -33.71 14.50
C GLY A 678 -0.87 -33.74 13.11
N ASN A 679 -1.68 -33.95 12.06
CA ASN A 679 -1.25 -33.85 10.66
C ASN A 679 -1.97 -32.71 9.91
N ARG A 680 -2.26 -31.59 10.59
CA ARG A 680 -2.97 -30.44 10.03
C ARG A 680 -2.18 -29.15 10.28
N ALA A 681 -2.00 -28.32 9.26
CA ALA A 681 -1.54 -26.94 9.44
C ALA A 681 -2.63 -26.10 10.12
N THR A 682 -2.25 -25.30 11.11
CA THR A 682 -3.18 -24.50 11.93
C THR A 682 -2.78 -23.03 12.01
N GLY A 683 -1.77 -22.61 11.25
CA GLY A 683 -1.21 -21.27 11.30
C GLY A 683 0.30 -21.26 11.06
N VAL A 684 0.93 -20.14 11.39
CA VAL A 684 2.37 -19.91 11.25
C VAL A 684 2.93 -19.24 12.50
N VAL A 685 4.24 -19.38 12.69
CA VAL A 685 5.01 -18.65 13.71
C VAL A 685 6.03 -17.78 12.99
N LEU A 686 6.06 -16.49 13.29
CA LEU A 686 7.04 -15.54 12.74
C LEU A 686 8.39 -15.70 13.45
N GLU A 687 9.48 -15.22 12.85
CA GLU A 687 10.79 -15.16 13.52
C GLU A 687 10.79 -14.23 14.75
N SER A 688 9.84 -13.29 14.84
CA SER A 688 9.59 -12.48 16.05
C SER A 688 9.06 -13.30 17.23
N GLY A 689 8.52 -14.50 16.96
CA GLY A 689 7.82 -15.33 17.94
C GLY A 689 6.29 -15.19 17.90
N ASP A 690 5.74 -14.26 17.11
CA ASP A 690 4.30 -14.09 16.99
C ASP A 690 3.64 -15.31 16.33
N GLU A 691 2.52 -15.76 16.90
CA GLU A 691 1.76 -16.89 16.37
C GLU A 691 0.45 -16.41 15.72
N ILE A 692 0.28 -16.74 14.43
CA ILE A 692 -0.90 -16.36 13.66
C ILE A 692 -1.66 -17.62 13.26
N SER A 693 -2.96 -17.67 13.57
CA SER A 693 -3.80 -18.85 13.37
C SER A 693 -4.60 -18.78 12.07
N ALA A 694 -4.64 -19.88 11.31
CA ALA A 694 -5.43 -19.96 10.09
C ALA A 694 -6.01 -21.36 9.82
N LYS A 695 -7.10 -21.42 9.03
CA LYS A 695 -7.70 -22.71 8.60
C LYS A 695 -6.89 -23.40 7.51
N ALA A 696 -6.19 -22.62 6.69
CA ALA A 696 -5.29 -23.10 5.66
C ALA A 696 -4.01 -22.25 5.62
N VAL A 697 -2.90 -22.90 5.30
CA VAL A 697 -1.62 -22.23 5.03
C VAL A 697 -1.22 -22.58 3.60
N ILE A 698 -0.87 -21.59 2.80
CA ILE A 698 -0.45 -21.75 1.42
C ILE A 698 0.98 -21.23 1.29
N SER A 699 1.91 -22.08 0.86
CA SER A 699 3.29 -21.69 0.64
C SER A 699 3.50 -21.23 -0.81
N GLY A 700 3.97 -19.99 -0.98
CA GLY A 700 4.51 -19.46 -2.22
C GLY A 700 6.00 -19.76 -2.42
N LEU A 701 6.64 -20.50 -1.50
CA LEU A 701 8.06 -20.82 -1.50
C LEU A 701 8.37 -22.08 -2.31
N ASP A 702 9.64 -22.28 -2.67
CA ASP A 702 10.06 -23.53 -3.30
C ASP A 702 9.80 -24.76 -2.39
N PRO A 703 9.72 -25.97 -2.97
CA PRO A 703 9.41 -27.18 -2.20
C PRO A 703 10.40 -27.46 -1.07
N HIS A 704 11.71 -27.22 -1.26
CA HIS A 704 12.70 -27.48 -0.20
C HIS A 704 12.53 -26.53 0.97
N ARG A 705 12.36 -25.23 0.73
CA ARG A 705 12.08 -24.25 1.81
C ARG A 705 10.77 -24.54 2.52
N THR A 706 9.74 -24.90 1.78
CA THR A 706 8.43 -25.22 2.37
C THR A 706 8.54 -26.41 3.33
N PHE A 707 9.12 -27.52 2.87
CA PHE A 707 9.07 -28.79 3.60
C PHE A 707 10.24 -28.97 4.57
N PHE A 708 11.47 -28.64 4.17
CA PHE A 708 12.64 -28.76 5.05
C PHE A 708 12.82 -27.54 5.95
N GLY A 709 12.46 -26.34 5.46
CA GLY A 709 12.56 -25.10 6.23
C GLY A 709 11.40 -24.90 7.20
N LEU A 710 10.17 -24.80 6.69
CA LEU A 710 9.03 -24.38 7.51
C LEU A 710 8.31 -25.53 8.22
N VAL A 711 8.27 -26.73 7.64
CA VAL A 711 7.55 -27.88 8.21
C VAL A 711 8.44 -28.72 9.13
N GLY A 712 9.68 -28.99 8.70
CA GLY A 712 10.63 -29.87 9.37
C GLY A 712 10.56 -31.31 8.86
N GLU A 713 11.73 -31.91 8.63
CA GLU A 713 11.84 -33.28 8.10
C GLU A 713 11.22 -34.34 9.01
N ASP A 714 11.29 -34.13 10.33
CA ASP A 714 10.79 -35.04 11.36
C ASP A 714 9.26 -35.21 11.34
N ARG A 715 8.54 -34.27 10.70
CA ARG A 715 7.08 -34.27 10.60
C ARG A 715 6.56 -34.82 9.28
N LEU A 716 7.44 -35.24 8.38
CA LEU A 716 7.10 -35.69 7.03
C LEU A 716 7.32 -37.20 6.89
N GLU A 717 6.56 -37.82 5.99
CA GLU A 717 6.73 -39.25 5.70
C GLU A 717 8.11 -39.52 5.06
N PRO A 718 8.84 -40.58 5.48
CA PRO A 718 10.19 -40.85 4.97
C PRO A 718 10.28 -41.00 3.45
N GLU A 719 9.25 -41.57 2.80
CA GLU A 719 9.21 -41.73 1.34
C GLU A 719 9.05 -40.38 0.62
N PHE A 720 8.25 -39.46 1.17
CA PHE A 720 8.10 -38.11 0.67
C PHE A 720 9.41 -37.33 0.81
N VAL A 721 10.06 -37.39 1.98
CA VAL A 721 11.37 -36.78 2.24
C VAL A 721 12.42 -37.31 1.26
N ALA A 722 12.48 -38.64 1.04
CA ALA A 722 13.41 -39.24 0.10
C ALA A 722 13.17 -38.79 -1.35
N SER A 723 11.91 -38.62 -1.75
CA SER A 723 11.54 -38.12 -3.08
C SER A 723 11.91 -36.65 -3.24
N LEU A 724 11.64 -35.82 -2.22
CA LEU A 724 11.98 -34.41 -2.23
C LEU A 724 13.50 -34.15 -2.22
N ARG A 725 14.29 -34.98 -1.52
CA ARG A 725 15.77 -34.95 -1.59
C ARG A 725 16.32 -35.27 -2.98
N ARG A 726 15.59 -36.03 -3.81
CA ARG A 726 15.94 -36.30 -5.21
C ARG A 726 15.43 -35.23 -6.17
N TYR A 727 14.59 -34.31 -5.71
CA TYR A 727 14.10 -33.20 -6.51
C TYR A 727 15.25 -32.24 -6.83
N LYS A 728 15.47 -31.97 -8.11
CA LYS A 728 16.60 -31.22 -8.63
C LYS A 728 16.22 -29.75 -8.79
N LEU A 729 16.83 -28.90 -7.97
CA LEU A 729 16.75 -27.46 -8.10
C LEU A 729 17.81 -26.96 -9.08
N ARG A 730 19.10 -27.23 -8.86
CA ARG A 730 20.24 -26.95 -9.77
C ARG A 730 20.12 -25.60 -10.49
N GLY A 731 20.13 -24.51 -9.73
CA GLY A 731 20.16 -23.18 -10.33
C GLY A 731 21.45 -22.93 -11.12
N SER A 732 21.30 -22.31 -12.28
CA SER A 732 22.37 -22.15 -13.27
C SER A 732 22.39 -20.75 -13.91
N SER A 733 21.60 -19.83 -13.39
CA SER A 733 21.41 -18.50 -13.96
C SER A 733 21.99 -17.41 -13.06
N GLY A 734 22.61 -16.42 -13.69
CA GLY A 734 23.07 -15.19 -13.04
C GLY A 734 22.42 -13.95 -13.64
N LYS A 735 22.60 -12.82 -12.97
CA LYS A 735 22.11 -11.51 -13.42
C LYS A 735 23.18 -10.45 -13.25
N VAL A 736 23.38 -9.63 -14.28
CA VAL A 736 24.22 -8.43 -14.21
C VAL A 736 23.42 -7.24 -14.70
N ASN A 737 23.21 -6.27 -13.83
CA ASN A 737 22.48 -5.04 -14.12
C ASN A 737 23.49 -3.89 -14.19
N LEU A 738 23.44 -3.08 -15.26
CA LEU A 738 24.37 -1.99 -15.52
C LEU A 738 23.61 -0.68 -15.66
N ALA A 739 24.02 0.35 -14.92
CA ALA A 739 23.67 1.73 -15.20
C ALA A 739 24.77 2.32 -16.09
N VAL A 740 24.41 2.88 -17.25
CA VAL A 740 25.38 3.45 -18.20
C VAL A 740 25.06 4.91 -18.51
N ASP A 741 26.10 5.70 -18.80
CA ASP A 741 25.98 7.13 -19.15
C ASP A 741 25.65 7.40 -20.62
N ARG A 742 25.72 6.38 -21.47
CA ARG A 742 25.38 6.39 -22.90
C ARG A 742 25.06 4.99 -23.39
N LEU A 743 24.39 4.87 -24.53
CA LEU A 743 24.05 3.57 -25.12
C LEU A 743 25.30 2.82 -25.62
N PRO A 744 25.30 1.47 -25.55
CA PRO A 744 26.35 0.67 -26.15
C PRO A 744 26.30 0.74 -27.69
N GLU A 745 27.46 0.89 -28.32
CA GLU A 745 27.60 0.88 -29.78
C GLU A 745 28.07 -0.49 -30.30
N PHE A 746 27.15 -1.24 -30.93
CA PHE A 746 27.48 -2.54 -31.51
C PHE A 746 28.23 -2.38 -32.84
N ARG A 747 29.41 -3.01 -32.98
CA ARG A 747 30.24 -2.91 -34.21
C ARG A 747 29.51 -3.31 -35.48
N CYS A 748 28.70 -4.36 -35.40
CA CYS A 748 27.98 -4.91 -36.55
C CYS A 748 26.82 -4.02 -37.03
N ARG A 749 26.29 -3.16 -36.15
CA ARG A 749 25.19 -2.25 -36.45
C ARG A 749 25.23 -1.04 -35.50
N PRO A 750 26.11 -0.05 -35.77
CA PRO A 750 26.28 1.12 -34.92
C PRO A 750 25.05 2.04 -34.91
N GLY A 751 24.93 2.83 -33.84
CA GLY A 751 23.88 3.84 -33.68
C GLY A 751 22.59 3.32 -33.04
N MET A 752 21.72 4.27 -32.66
CA MET A 752 20.39 3.97 -32.12
C MET A 752 19.49 3.39 -33.19
N GLY A 753 18.68 2.39 -32.83
CA GLY A 753 17.63 1.88 -33.70
C GLY A 753 16.79 0.78 -33.05
N PRO A 754 15.73 0.33 -33.74
CA PRO A 754 14.78 -0.65 -33.22
C PRO A 754 15.40 -2.01 -32.85
N HIS A 755 16.62 -2.30 -33.31
CA HIS A 755 17.35 -3.52 -32.94
C HIS A 755 17.82 -3.52 -31.48
N LEU A 756 17.86 -2.36 -30.82
CA LEU A 756 18.22 -2.21 -29.41
C LEU A 756 17.00 -2.16 -28.47
N GLU A 757 15.81 -1.91 -29.01
CA GLU A 757 14.53 -1.88 -28.26
C GLU A 757 14.01 -3.29 -27.94
N GLY A 758 14.68 -4.31 -28.47
CA GLY A 758 14.38 -5.72 -28.33
C GLY A 758 15.23 -6.47 -27.28
N ASP A 759 15.26 -7.80 -27.40
CA ASP A 759 16.29 -8.63 -26.76
C ASP A 759 17.55 -8.71 -27.62
N ILE A 760 18.72 -8.72 -26.98
CA ILE A 760 20.02 -8.85 -27.62
C ILE A 760 20.69 -10.11 -27.09
N ALA A 761 20.82 -11.12 -27.93
CA ALA A 761 21.31 -12.43 -27.56
C ALA A 761 22.78 -12.60 -27.98
N ILE A 762 23.68 -12.81 -27.02
CA ILE A 762 25.06 -13.24 -27.31
C ILE A 762 25.08 -14.77 -27.36
N ALA A 763 24.78 -15.31 -28.54
CA ALA A 763 24.68 -16.74 -28.80
C ALA A 763 25.13 -17.07 -30.26
N PRO A 764 26.42 -16.94 -30.59
CA PRO A 764 26.89 -17.02 -31.98
C PRO A 764 26.69 -18.39 -32.64
N GLY A 765 26.37 -19.44 -31.88
CA GLY A 765 26.03 -20.76 -32.41
C GLY A 765 25.79 -21.80 -31.32
N VAL A 766 25.32 -22.98 -31.72
CA VAL A 766 24.98 -24.08 -30.79
C VAL A 766 26.21 -24.60 -30.03
N ASP A 767 27.38 -24.68 -30.68
CA ASP A 767 28.63 -25.11 -30.04
C ASP A 767 29.16 -24.12 -29.00
N TYR A 768 28.87 -22.84 -29.16
CA TYR A 768 29.20 -21.83 -28.15
C TYR A 768 28.41 -22.10 -26.87
N LEU A 769 27.10 -22.37 -27.01
CA LEU A 769 26.20 -22.65 -25.89
C LEU A 769 26.52 -23.97 -25.20
N GLU A 770 26.87 -25.01 -25.95
CA GLU A 770 27.25 -26.30 -25.37
C GLU A 770 28.57 -26.21 -24.60
N ARG A 771 29.59 -25.50 -25.13
CA ARG A 771 30.84 -25.25 -24.39
C ARG A 771 30.61 -24.45 -23.11
N ALA A 772 29.70 -23.49 -23.13
CA ALA A 772 29.34 -22.73 -21.93
C ALA A 772 28.74 -23.65 -20.85
N TYR A 773 27.95 -24.65 -21.24
CA TYR A 773 27.45 -25.68 -20.34
C TYR A 773 28.56 -26.63 -19.85
N ASP A 774 29.49 -27.03 -20.71
CA ASP A 774 30.56 -27.96 -20.35
C ASP A 774 31.39 -27.46 -19.15
N GLU A 775 31.73 -26.17 -19.10
CA GLU A 775 32.44 -25.58 -17.96
C GLU A 775 31.58 -25.64 -16.67
N ALA A 776 30.30 -25.26 -16.79
CA ALA A 776 29.34 -25.25 -15.70
C ALA A 776 29.08 -26.63 -15.11
N LYS A 777 29.00 -27.64 -15.97
CA LYS A 777 28.86 -29.05 -15.59
C LYS A 777 29.95 -29.52 -14.64
N TYR A 778 31.16 -28.95 -14.74
CA TYR A 778 32.30 -29.29 -13.88
C TYR A 778 32.54 -28.26 -12.76
N GLY A 779 31.57 -27.39 -12.46
CA GLY A 779 31.59 -26.49 -11.30
C GLY A 779 32.32 -25.17 -11.51
N ALA A 780 32.48 -24.71 -12.75
CA ALA A 780 32.97 -23.36 -13.07
C ALA A 780 31.87 -22.55 -13.76
N TYR A 781 31.67 -21.28 -13.43
CA TYR A 781 30.82 -20.44 -14.29
C TYR A 781 31.47 -20.28 -15.67
N SER A 782 30.65 -20.16 -16.71
CA SER A 782 31.17 -20.11 -18.08
C SER A 782 32.06 -18.88 -18.30
N SER A 783 33.26 -19.11 -18.83
CA SER A 783 34.17 -18.05 -19.30
C SER A 783 33.65 -17.28 -20.52
N ARG A 784 32.74 -17.90 -21.30
CA ARG A 784 32.04 -17.29 -22.44
C ARG A 784 30.54 -17.58 -22.34
N PRO A 785 29.83 -16.89 -21.42
CA PRO A 785 28.45 -17.19 -21.14
C PRO A 785 27.53 -16.78 -22.31
N TYR A 786 26.37 -17.41 -22.38
CA TYR A 786 25.21 -16.82 -23.03
C TYR A 786 24.75 -15.59 -22.25
N LEU A 787 24.50 -14.51 -22.97
CA LEU A 787 23.92 -13.30 -22.43
C LEU A 787 22.61 -13.00 -23.16
N ASN A 788 21.53 -12.79 -22.40
CA ASN A 788 20.37 -12.07 -22.91
C ASN A 788 20.37 -10.65 -22.34
N VAL A 789 20.53 -9.67 -23.22
CA VAL A 789 20.71 -8.27 -22.86
C VAL A 789 19.48 -7.49 -23.33
N VAL A 790 18.92 -6.68 -22.43
CA VAL A 790 17.85 -5.74 -22.76
C VAL A 790 18.21 -4.33 -22.28
N ILE A 791 17.67 -3.31 -22.94
CA ILE A 791 17.86 -1.91 -22.57
C ILE A 791 16.49 -1.24 -22.32
N PRO A 792 15.83 -1.52 -21.19
CA PRO A 792 14.45 -1.09 -20.94
C PRO A 792 14.23 0.43 -21.05
N SER A 793 15.25 1.23 -20.72
CA SER A 793 15.18 2.69 -20.82
C SER A 793 14.92 3.24 -22.23
N LEU A 794 15.09 2.42 -23.27
CA LEU A 794 14.75 2.82 -24.65
C LEU A 794 13.24 2.84 -24.90
N VAL A 795 12.48 1.98 -24.22
CA VAL A 795 11.03 1.87 -24.37
C VAL A 795 10.27 2.50 -23.19
N ASP A 796 10.93 2.60 -22.03
CA ASP A 796 10.37 3.19 -20.82
C ASP A 796 11.38 4.20 -20.22
N PRO A 797 11.19 5.51 -20.46
CA PRO A 797 12.11 6.51 -19.94
C PRO A 797 12.05 6.68 -18.42
N THR A 798 11.10 6.06 -17.71
CA THR A 798 10.95 6.24 -16.26
C THR A 798 11.96 5.45 -15.43
N VAL A 799 12.66 4.48 -16.02
CA VAL A 799 13.58 3.60 -15.29
C VAL A 799 15.02 4.11 -15.21
N ALA A 800 15.36 5.20 -15.91
CA ALA A 800 16.69 5.79 -15.90
C ALA A 800 16.62 7.33 -16.01
N PRO A 801 17.64 8.07 -15.51
CA PRO A 801 17.69 9.52 -15.69
C PRO A 801 17.85 9.92 -17.17
N PRO A 802 17.42 11.12 -17.59
CA PRO A 802 17.56 11.59 -18.96
C PRO A 802 19.00 11.48 -19.50
N GLY A 803 19.16 10.88 -20.69
CA GLY A 803 20.45 10.66 -21.34
C GLY A 803 21.28 9.49 -20.77
N LYS A 804 20.78 8.80 -19.74
CA LYS A 804 21.41 7.59 -19.16
C LYS A 804 20.50 6.39 -19.39
N HIS A 805 21.06 5.19 -19.25
CA HIS A 805 20.35 3.96 -19.58
C HIS A 805 20.56 2.86 -18.54
N VAL A 806 19.56 1.99 -18.42
CA VAL A 806 19.67 0.72 -17.68
C VAL A 806 19.82 -0.41 -18.68
N ILE A 807 20.82 -1.26 -18.46
CA ILE A 807 21.05 -2.49 -19.23
C ILE A 807 20.88 -3.66 -18.27
N SER A 808 20.09 -4.65 -18.66
CA SER A 808 19.85 -5.83 -17.84
C SER A 808 20.32 -7.08 -18.58
N CYS A 809 21.29 -7.78 -18.02
CA CYS A 809 21.91 -8.97 -18.61
C CYS A 809 21.50 -10.21 -17.81
N PHE A 810 20.69 -11.07 -18.40
CA PHE A 810 20.52 -12.44 -17.93
C PHE A 810 21.66 -13.32 -18.45
N VAL A 811 22.20 -14.19 -17.59
CA VAL A 811 23.44 -14.93 -17.86
C VAL A 811 23.21 -16.41 -17.66
N GLN A 812 23.67 -17.22 -18.62
CA GLN A 812 23.69 -18.68 -18.57
C GLN A 812 25.09 -19.14 -19.06
N TYR A 813 25.90 -19.92 -18.35
CA TYR A 813 25.67 -20.76 -17.17
C TYR A 813 26.53 -20.30 -15.98
N ALA A 814 25.89 -20.09 -14.84
CA ALA A 814 26.49 -19.83 -13.55
C ALA A 814 25.95 -20.88 -12.56
N PRO A 815 26.64 -22.00 -12.30
CA PRO A 815 26.10 -23.07 -11.45
C PRO A 815 26.14 -22.69 -9.97
N TYR A 816 25.10 -23.03 -9.20
CA TYR A 816 25.11 -22.80 -7.75
C TYR A 816 26.29 -23.49 -7.05
N HIS A 817 26.56 -24.76 -7.39
CA HIS A 817 27.71 -25.50 -6.86
C HIS A 817 28.98 -25.25 -7.69
N LEU A 818 29.80 -24.30 -7.24
CA LEU A 818 31.16 -24.13 -7.75
C LEU A 818 32.11 -25.22 -7.24
N GLN A 819 33.25 -25.40 -7.89
CA GLN A 819 34.35 -26.21 -7.37
C GLN A 819 34.80 -25.69 -5.99
N GLY A 820 34.66 -26.53 -4.98
CA GLY A 820 34.91 -26.19 -3.58
C GLY A 820 33.68 -25.71 -2.80
N GLY A 821 32.49 -25.67 -3.42
CA GLY A 821 31.20 -25.41 -2.76
C GLY A 821 30.58 -24.05 -3.10
N PRO A 822 29.26 -23.88 -2.85
CA PRO A 822 28.52 -22.66 -3.17
C PRO A 822 28.98 -21.43 -2.36
N GLN A 823 29.57 -21.64 -1.18
CA GLN A 823 30.06 -20.56 -0.29
C GLN A 823 31.21 -19.75 -0.90
N ARG A 824 31.76 -20.18 -2.04
CA ARG A 824 32.82 -19.46 -2.77
C ARG A 824 32.29 -18.37 -3.69
N TRP A 825 30.98 -18.34 -3.97
CA TRP A 825 30.39 -17.32 -4.83
C TRP A 825 30.71 -15.87 -4.41
N PRO A 826 30.73 -15.48 -3.12
CA PRO A 826 31.16 -14.15 -2.71
C PRO A 826 32.55 -13.74 -3.21
N GLU A 827 33.51 -14.67 -3.27
CA GLU A 827 34.88 -14.43 -3.78
C GLU A 827 34.91 -14.30 -5.31
N HIS A 828 33.98 -14.97 -6.00
CA HIS A 828 33.92 -15.04 -7.46
C HIS A 828 32.90 -14.09 -8.10
N ARG A 829 32.06 -13.41 -7.30
CA ARG A 829 30.95 -12.57 -7.76
C ARG A 829 31.42 -11.49 -8.73
N GLU A 830 32.42 -10.71 -8.35
CA GLU A 830 32.89 -9.61 -9.20
C GLU A 830 33.58 -10.11 -10.47
N ALA A 831 34.36 -11.19 -10.39
CA ALA A 831 35.00 -11.82 -11.55
C ALA A 831 33.97 -12.38 -12.56
N PHE A 832 32.85 -12.91 -12.06
CA PHE A 832 31.72 -13.29 -12.90
C PHE A 832 31.08 -12.05 -13.57
N GLY A 833 30.89 -10.96 -12.82
CA GLY A 833 30.43 -9.68 -13.35
C GLY A 833 31.36 -9.11 -14.44
N ASP A 834 32.67 -9.19 -14.22
CA ASP A 834 33.69 -8.81 -15.20
C ASP A 834 33.57 -9.68 -16.46
N THR A 835 33.47 -11.01 -16.32
CA THR A 835 33.31 -11.94 -17.46
C THR A 835 32.12 -11.56 -18.36
N VAL A 836 31.00 -11.13 -17.78
CA VAL A 836 29.81 -10.67 -18.51
C VAL A 836 30.07 -9.37 -19.26
N VAL A 837 30.68 -8.38 -18.59
CA VAL A 837 31.03 -7.09 -19.20
C VAL A 837 32.06 -7.28 -20.31
N ASP A 838 33.07 -8.10 -20.07
CA ASP A 838 34.14 -8.47 -21.01
C ASP A 838 33.56 -9.07 -22.29
N THR A 839 32.68 -10.07 -22.13
CA THR A 839 32.00 -10.73 -23.24
C THR A 839 31.17 -9.74 -24.05
N LEU A 840 30.43 -8.83 -23.41
CA LEU A 840 29.63 -7.83 -24.12
C LEU A 840 30.50 -6.74 -24.79
N ALA A 841 31.61 -6.35 -24.16
CA ALA A 841 32.56 -5.36 -24.68
C ALA A 841 33.30 -5.83 -25.94
N GLU A 842 33.40 -7.15 -26.19
CA GLU A 842 33.88 -7.69 -27.47
C GLU A 842 33.04 -7.16 -28.65
N TYR A 843 31.72 -7.04 -28.45
CA TYR A 843 30.76 -6.56 -29.46
C TYR A 843 30.54 -5.05 -29.41
N CYS A 844 30.72 -4.44 -28.23
CA CYS A 844 30.49 -3.02 -27.95
C CYS A 844 31.74 -2.32 -27.38
N PRO A 845 32.70 -1.91 -28.22
CA PRO A 845 33.82 -1.08 -27.78
C PRO A 845 33.33 0.16 -27.04
N GLY A 846 33.98 0.53 -25.95
CA GLY A 846 33.57 1.71 -25.18
C GLY A 846 32.52 1.45 -24.09
N LEU A 847 32.01 0.21 -23.96
CA LEU A 847 31.02 -0.15 -22.95
C LEU A 847 31.57 0.05 -21.52
N ARG A 848 32.81 -0.39 -21.25
CA ARG A 848 33.39 -0.34 -19.90
C ARG A 848 33.44 1.08 -19.37
N GLU A 849 33.82 2.00 -20.25
CA GLU A 849 33.95 3.43 -19.99
C GLU A 849 32.60 4.14 -19.88
N SER A 850 31.48 3.45 -20.13
CA SER A 850 30.13 3.99 -19.95
C SER A 850 29.46 3.56 -18.66
N ILE A 851 29.96 2.50 -18.01
CA ILE A 851 29.33 1.92 -16.82
C ILE A 851 29.53 2.86 -15.64
N LEU A 852 28.42 3.37 -15.10
CA LEU A 852 28.36 4.19 -13.90
C LEU A 852 28.25 3.31 -12.64
N HIS A 853 27.37 2.31 -12.71
CA HIS A 853 27.12 1.39 -11.60
C HIS A 853 26.85 -0.02 -12.14
N ARG A 854 27.21 -1.03 -11.34
CA ARG A 854 27.01 -2.45 -11.65
C ARG A 854 26.46 -3.17 -10.43
N GLN A 855 25.42 -3.96 -10.63
CA GLN A 855 24.93 -4.95 -9.67
C GLN A 855 25.12 -6.35 -10.28
N VAL A 856 25.67 -7.27 -9.50
CA VAL A 856 25.86 -8.68 -9.88
C VAL A 856 25.09 -9.56 -8.90
N LEU A 857 24.24 -10.44 -9.42
CA LEU A 857 23.51 -11.45 -8.66
C LEU A 857 23.87 -12.83 -9.19
N THR A 858 24.42 -13.65 -8.31
CA THR A 858 24.76 -15.06 -8.57
C THR A 858 23.63 -15.97 -8.06
N PRO A 859 23.58 -17.26 -8.44
CA PRO A 859 22.63 -18.20 -7.84
C PRO A 859 22.69 -18.24 -6.31
N TRP A 860 23.87 -18.04 -5.73
CA TRP A 860 24.03 -17.93 -4.27
C TRP A 860 23.32 -16.68 -3.73
N ASP A 861 23.49 -15.52 -4.37
CA ASP A 861 22.80 -14.29 -3.99
C ASP A 861 21.28 -14.43 -4.10
N LEU A 862 20.80 -15.14 -5.14
CA LEU A 862 19.38 -15.43 -5.34
C LEU A 862 18.80 -16.27 -4.18
N GLU A 863 19.56 -17.23 -3.66
CA GLU A 863 19.14 -18.00 -2.49
C GLU A 863 19.12 -17.16 -1.21
N GLN A 864 20.18 -16.38 -0.95
CA GLN A 864 20.29 -15.60 0.27
C GLN A 864 19.24 -14.48 0.33
N GLN A 865 19.12 -13.70 -0.75
CA GLN A 865 18.31 -12.49 -0.79
C GLN A 865 16.83 -12.77 -1.12
N PHE A 866 16.57 -13.66 -2.08
CA PHE A 866 15.21 -13.93 -2.58
C PHE A 866 14.63 -15.24 -2.07
N GLY A 867 15.43 -16.08 -1.41
CA GLY A 867 14.96 -17.37 -0.91
C GLY A 867 14.77 -18.41 -2.00
N LEU A 868 15.38 -18.26 -3.18
CA LEU A 868 15.33 -19.26 -4.24
C LEU A 868 16.36 -20.36 -3.95
N THR A 869 15.93 -21.52 -3.44
CA THR A 869 16.87 -22.60 -3.09
C THR A 869 17.71 -23.03 -4.31
N GLU A 870 19.02 -23.15 -4.10
CA GLU A 870 20.07 -23.31 -5.11
C GLU A 870 20.04 -22.25 -6.23
N GLY A 871 19.38 -21.11 -6.03
CA GLY A 871 19.21 -20.05 -7.02
C GLY A 871 18.37 -20.44 -8.24
N ASN A 872 17.58 -21.50 -8.18
CA ASN A 872 16.77 -21.92 -9.33
C ASN A 872 15.52 -21.03 -9.50
N ILE A 873 15.49 -20.26 -10.58
CA ILE A 873 14.43 -19.31 -10.91
C ILE A 873 13.05 -19.94 -11.20
N PHE A 874 13.00 -21.26 -11.39
CA PHE A 874 11.79 -22.02 -11.60
C PHE A 874 11.40 -22.88 -10.40
N HIS A 875 12.12 -22.82 -9.28
CA HIS A 875 11.93 -23.67 -8.10
C HIS A 875 12.01 -25.17 -8.45
N GLY A 876 12.86 -25.52 -9.40
CA GLY A 876 13.10 -26.90 -9.83
C GLY A 876 13.21 -27.00 -11.34
N GLU A 877 14.00 -27.95 -11.83
CA GLU A 877 14.19 -28.16 -13.27
C GLU A 877 12.86 -28.44 -13.99
N LEU A 878 12.77 -27.95 -15.23
CA LEU A 878 11.70 -28.26 -16.17
C LEU A 878 12.08 -29.47 -17.03
N SER A 879 12.60 -30.51 -16.39
CA SER A 879 12.95 -31.78 -17.04
C SER A 879 11.77 -32.75 -16.99
N LEU A 880 11.65 -33.63 -17.99
CA LEU A 880 10.51 -34.56 -18.10
C LEU A 880 10.26 -35.37 -16.82
N GLU A 881 11.30 -35.71 -16.07
CA GLU A 881 11.19 -36.46 -14.83
C GLU A 881 10.57 -35.69 -13.64
N GLN A 882 10.34 -34.38 -13.76
CA GLN A 882 9.81 -33.50 -12.71
C GLN A 882 8.78 -32.48 -13.23
N LEU A 883 8.12 -32.81 -14.34
CA LEU A 883 7.04 -32.02 -14.94
C LEU A 883 5.67 -32.66 -14.70
N LEU A 884 4.60 -31.88 -14.95
CA LEU A 884 3.22 -32.35 -14.87
C LEU A 884 2.91 -32.96 -13.48
N PHE A 885 2.37 -34.18 -13.46
CA PHE A 885 1.98 -34.91 -12.25
C PHE A 885 3.16 -35.35 -11.37
N LEU A 886 4.40 -35.11 -11.82
CA LEU A 886 5.62 -35.37 -11.06
C LEU A 886 6.13 -34.13 -10.31
N ARG A 887 5.44 -32.98 -10.40
CA ARG A 887 5.88 -31.69 -9.85
C ARG A 887 4.99 -31.21 -8.68
N PRO A 888 5.50 -31.06 -7.44
CA PRO A 888 6.90 -31.14 -7.03
C PRO A 888 7.43 -32.58 -6.91
N VAL A 889 6.59 -33.53 -6.54
CA VAL A 889 6.90 -34.97 -6.55
C VAL A 889 5.64 -35.76 -6.91
N ALA A 890 5.82 -36.99 -7.39
CA ALA A 890 4.72 -37.90 -7.69
C ALA A 890 3.75 -38.06 -6.51
N GLY A 891 2.45 -38.14 -6.80
CA GLY A 891 1.39 -38.25 -5.78
C GLY A 891 0.98 -36.93 -5.13
N TRP A 892 1.75 -35.84 -5.30
CA TRP A 892 1.51 -34.54 -4.66
C TRP A 892 1.46 -33.36 -5.64
N ALA A 893 1.25 -33.61 -6.93
CA ALA A 893 1.32 -32.59 -7.99
C ALA A 893 0.07 -31.69 -8.18
N ARG A 894 -0.94 -31.79 -7.30
CA ARG A 894 -2.18 -30.99 -7.37
C ARG A 894 -2.27 -29.94 -6.27
N TYR A 895 -1.16 -29.26 -6.00
CA TYR A 895 -1.03 -28.18 -5.01
C TYR A 895 -1.26 -28.59 -3.54
N ARG A 896 -1.72 -29.83 -3.31
CA ARG A 896 -1.87 -30.45 -2.00
C ARG A 896 -0.53 -30.97 -1.48
N THR A 897 -0.43 -31.07 -0.17
CA THR A 897 0.77 -31.59 0.50
C THR A 897 0.40 -32.73 1.48
N PRO A 898 1.40 -33.51 1.95
CA PRO A 898 1.19 -34.54 2.98
C PRO A 898 0.58 -34.00 4.29
N VAL A 899 0.78 -32.72 4.57
CA VAL A 899 0.22 -32.04 5.73
C VAL A 899 -1.14 -31.46 5.34
N ARG A 900 -2.21 -31.88 6.03
CA ARG A 900 -3.57 -31.42 5.71
C ARG A 900 -3.68 -29.91 5.91
N ASP A 901 -4.35 -29.23 4.98
CA ASP A 901 -4.54 -27.78 4.94
C ASP A 901 -3.27 -26.94 4.78
N LEU A 902 -2.14 -27.60 4.51
CA LEU A 902 -0.97 -26.97 3.89
C LEU A 902 -1.05 -27.18 2.38
N TRP A 903 -0.98 -26.09 1.63
CA TRP A 903 -0.99 -26.04 0.17
C TRP A 903 0.27 -25.37 -0.36
N ILE A 904 0.57 -25.55 -1.64
CA ILE A 904 1.72 -24.93 -2.30
C ILE A 904 1.29 -24.30 -3.64
N CYS A 905 1.69 -23.04 -3.86
CA CYS A 905 1.35 -22.23 -5.03
C CYS A 905 2.60 -21.64 -5.72
N SER A 906 3.79 -22.19 -5.46
CA SER A 906 5.03 -21.67 -6.00
C SER A 906 5.33 -22.20 -7.40
N SER A 907 6.36 -21.66 -8.06
CA SER A 907 6.86 -22.19 -9.35
C SER A 907 7.32 -23.67 -9.27
N GLY A 908 7.42 -24.22 -8.05
CA GLY A 908 7.78 -25.61 -7.80
C GLY A 908 6.64 -26.60 -7.99
N THR A 909 5.45 -26.14 -8.36
CA THR A 909 4.30 -26.96 -8.77
C THR A 909 4.06 -26.84 -10.26
N HIS A 910 3.29 -27.77 -10.85
CA HIS A 910 2.79 -27.63 -12.22
C HIS A 910 2.03 -26.30 -12.35
N PRO A 911 2.21 -25.52 -13.43
CA PRO A 911 2.96 -25.82 -14.66
C PRO A 911 4.46 -25.51 -14.67
N GLY A 912 5.02 -25.00 -13.58
CA GLY A 912 6.43 -24.65 -13.47
C GLY A 912 6.67 -23.14 -13.42
N GLY A 913 7.88 -22.73 -13.81
CA GLY A 913 8.36 -21.38 -13.56
C GLY A 913 8.13 -20.34 -14.67
N GLY A 914 8.62 -19.14 -14.38
CA GLY A 914 8.35 -17.90 -15.11
C GLY A 914 7.35 -17.00 -14.37
N ILE A 915 7.18 -15.76 -14.84
CA ILE A 915 6.10 -14.89 -14.37
C ILE A 915 4.78 -15.40 -14.97
N MET A 916 4.24 -16.50 -14.44
CA MET A 916 3.06 -17.16 -15.00
C MET A 916 1.77 -16.81 -14.26
N GLY A 917 1.79 -16.80 -12.91
CA GLY A 917 0.59 -16.65 -12.09
C GLY A 917 -0.21 -17.94 -11.93
N ALA A 918 -0.17 -18.86 -12.90
CA ALA A 918 -0.97 -20.09 -12.91
C ALA A 918 -0.82 -21.06 -11.72
N PRO A 919 0.36 -21.18 -11.06
CA PRO A 919 0.46 -21.95 -9.83
C PRO A 919 -0.35 -21.40 -8.64
N GLY A 920 -0.66 -20.10 -8.66
CA GLY A 920 -1.47 -19.40 -7.65
C GLY A 920 -2.92 -19.34 -8.05
#